data_AF-A0A4Q4NV42-F1
#
_entry.id   AF-A0A4Q4NV42-F1
#
_cell.length_a   1.000
_cell.length_b   1.000
_cell.length_c   1.000
_cell.angle_alpha   90.00
_cell.angle_beta   90.00
_cell.angle_gamma   90.00
#
_symmetry.space_group_name_H-M   'P 1'
#
loop_
_entity.id
_entity.type
_entity.pdbx_description
1 polymer ?
#
loop_
_entity_poly.entity_id
_entity_poly.type
_entity_poly.pdbx_seq_one_letter_code
_entity_poly.pdbx_strand_id
1 'polypeptide(L)'
;MLLMNFRQSAVALLASARLVLTSTSSEHDQFKDVTWDDQNWVIATHALDQGHYQSRLTLANGYFGVNVASAGPFFEVDEPVNGDVISGWPLFSRRQTFSTIAGFWNSQPRTNGSNYPWLYQYGWESFTAGIPHSSGLAVEANGHFLNASVNPDHISDFVSNLDVKAGIASWRYNWKPGGSGDGTVDVDYQMFVHKLYVNKAAVRLRLTATRDLNVTVYDVLDGDCAVRSDFVDKKFEEDTPTIWSAVSPGNITDVKAYVYSTLGGSDWVNLTSRSRVAEGVFSGGNGSSIAQSLPVELVAFRPTEITKFIGVASTDAFPDPQSIARNASLSGAEEGYYKLVHSHIEEWESILTPDSVDDYHLPNGSLPEDPDVRELHIMARTNPFYLLSNMVGPNAIATANNNTKLDIYSIPVCGLGSDCYGGMIFWDADVWMAPGVQVSHPQHAQNVIKYRVEHFDQAQRNVETAYQSSKNQTGRFTPGGAVYPWTSGRFGNCTGTGACFDYEYHLNGDISLAMNNHLIITGDEEYFNDTLLPISNAIAHFFGQLLDFNETSGAYELWNATDPDEYANQVNNIGFTTALMQRHFLETNEFNSWFGRSPNASWADKASKMRLPINEKAGIIVEYTGMNGSVAVKQADVVLVDDLLHYPNPYSLSNLDYYAAKQSLDGPAMTYSSFAVVANEVSPSGCSSFTYDVYSSSPYVRAPWYQYSEQLIDNVEENGGTHPAFPFLTGMGGTNRVGIFGYLGLGLYYDRLDIDPTLPPQIPYLNYRTFYWMGHGINATSNSTHTTLARLPRENYTLPSANATYFDKPIPVTIGTRSGRDNTTYELGDEPIVIRNRAMGETLTVGGNILQCKALLPPPQGNKPGQFPIAAIDGAASTKWQPELANTTSYLTVDLGTSSFYPVNKVVMDWGNQPPSHFEVYFSNSTLPPFESQSGSDSDSDVRNVAAGDVEISAPWDPVTAYEIKTYIGNQTNVSLEQSVWSGRYAHLGIRGNLFAENATDGGTVAEWSLVQEGY
;
A
#
# COMPACT_ATOMS: atom_id res chain seq x y z
N MET A 1 15.15 -67.08 0.96
CA MET A 1 14.58 -67.94 -0.11
C MET A 1 13.34 -68.59 0.48
N LEU A 2 12.19 -68.55 -0.23
CA LEU A 2 10.81 -68.91 0.18
C LEU A 2 9.91 -67.79 0.76
N LEU A 3 8.93 -67.40 -0.08
CA LEU A 3 7.46 -67.51 0.08
C LEU A 3 6.63 -66.54 0.96
N MET A 4 5.53 -66.10 0.32
CA MET A 4 4.12 -65.89 0.76
C MET A 4 3.66 -64.44 1.01
N ASN A 5 2.87 -63.85 0.10
CA ASN A 5 1.39 -63.95 -0.13
C ASN A 5 0.70 -62.67 0.38
N PHE A 6 0.17 -61.82 -0.52
CA PHE A 6 -1.24 -61.79 -0.96
C PHE A 6 -2.26 -61.51 0.17
N ARG A 7 -2.76 -60.26 0.26
CA ARG A 7 -4.09 -59.83 -0.22
C ARG A 7 -4.56 -58.51 0.40
N GLN A 8 -5.07 -57.65 -0.48
CA GLN A 8 -6.30 -56.86 -0.38
C GLN A 8 -6.45 -55.85 0.78
N SER A 9 -6.58 -54.57 0.45
CA SER A 9 -7.90 -53.93 0.25
C SER A 9 -7.79 -52.41 0.20
N ALA A 10 -8.55 -51.83 -0.73
CA ALA A 10 -9.20 -50.52 -0.62
C ALA A 10 -8.34 -49.33 -0.19
N VAL A 11 -7.80 -48.65 -1.21
CA VAL A 11 -7.62 -47.19 -1.20
C VAL A 11 -8.89 -46.57 -0.64
N ALA A 12 -8.73 -45.92 0.50
CA ALA A 12 -9.81 -45.33 1.28
C ALA A 12 -10.62 -44.36 0.41
N LEU A 13 -11.94 -44.56 0.38
CA LEU A 13 -12.89 -43.48 0.20
C LEU A 13 -12.56 -42.39 1.23
N LEU A 14 -11.96 -41.29 0.78
CA LEU A 14 -12.06 -40.00 1.47
C LEU A 14 -13.45 -39.43 1.16
N ALA A 15 -14.45 -40.05 1.76
CA ALA A 15 -15.81 -39.51 1.84
C ALA A 15 -16.01 -38.99 3.26
N SER A 16 -16.30 -37.70 3.35
CA SER A 16 -17.09 -37.06 4.41
C SER A 16 -16.58 -37.24 5.85
N ALA A 17 -15.56 -36.45 6.18
CA ALA A 17 -15.56 -35.68 7.41
C ALA A 17 -15.10 -34.26 7.07
N ARG A 18 -15.98 -33.48 6.41
CA ARG A 18 -15.97 -32.02 6.59
C ARG A 18 -16.35 -31.79 8.05
N LEU A 19 -15.37 -31.84 8.94
CA LEU A 19 -15.48 -31.10 10.18
C LEU A 19 -15.49 -29.64 9.76
N VAL A 20 -16.69 -29.07 9.79
CA VAL A 20 -16.90 -27.63 9.80
C VAL A 20 -15.98 -27.04 10.87
N LEU A 21 -15.12 -26.11 10.47
CA LEU A 21 -14.67 -24.92 11.23
C LEU A 21 -13.40 -24.36 10.57
N THR A 22 -13.60 -23.57 9.51
CA THR A 22 -12.73 -22.43 9.19
C THR A 22 -13.65 -21.38 8.59
N SER A 23 -14.38 -20.67 9.44
CA SER A 23 -14.76 -19.30 9.07
C SER A 23 -13.47 -18.52 9.24
N THR A 24 -12.69 -18.37 8.18
CA THR A 24 -11.69 -17.32 8.09
C THR A 24 -12.41 -15.97 8.28
N SER A 25 -11.68 -14.91 8.69
CA SER A 25 -12.27 -13.57 8.67
C SER A 25 -12.80 -13.29 7.25
N SER A 26 -13.87 -12.50 7.13
CA SER A 26 -14.44 -12.12 5.83
C SER A 26 -13.39 -11.59 4.85
N GLU A 27 -12.35 -10.95 5.38
CA GLU A 27 -11.22 -10.38 4.65
C GLU A 27 -10.32 -11.44 4.01
N HIS A 28 -10.11 -12.59 4.66
CA HIS A 28 -9.32 -13.69 4.09
C HIS A 28 -10.12 -14.58 3.14
N ASP A 29 -11.45 -14.62 3.28
CA ASP A 29 -12.34 -15.43 2.43
C ASP A 29 -12.25 -15.07 0.94
N GLN A 30 -11.92 -13.82 0.61
CA GLN A 30 -11.71 -13.38 -0.77
C GLN A 30 -10.52 -14.11 -1.45
N PHE A 31 -9.56 -14.62 -0.66
CA PHE A 31 -8.38 -15.33 -1.14
C PHE A 31 -8.55 -16.85 -1.17
N LYS A 32 -9.76 -17.40 -0.96
CA LYS A 32 -10.00 -18.86 -0.93
C LYS A 32 -9.57 -19.61 -2.20
N ASP A 33 -9.57 -18.93 -3.35
CA ASP A 33 -9.18 -19.47 -4.65
C ASP A 33 -7.74 -19.05 -5.04
N VAL A 34 -6.99 -18.50 -4.09
CA VAL A 34 -5.62 -18.00 -4.23
C VAL A 34 -4.66 -18.87 -3.40
N THR A 35 -3.52 -19.20 -3.98
CA THR A 35 -2.45 -19.93 -3.30
C THR A 35 -1.13 -19.17 -3.37
N TRP A 36 -0.31 -19.32 -2.33
CA TRP A 36 1.03 -18.76 -2.23
C TRP A 36 2.08 -19.89 -2.24
N ASP A 37 3.01 -19.85 -3.18
CA ASP A 37 4.25 -20.64 -3.16
C ASP A 37 5.34 -19.79 -2.50
N ASP A 38 5.59 -20.09 -1.24
CA ASP A 38 6.55 -19.36 -0.41
C ASP A 38 8.00 -19.50 -0.86
N GLN A 39 8.38 -20.64 -1.45
CA GLN A 39 9.75 -20.86 -1.87
C GLN A 39 10.11 -20.03 -3.11
N ASN A 40 9.15 -19.88 -4.02
CA ASN A 40 9.35 -19.22 -5.31
C ASN A 40 8.71 -17.83 -5.40
N TRP A 41 7.96 -17.42 -4.37
CA TRP A 41 7.18 -16.18 -4.32
C TRP A 41 6.17 -16.07 -5.46
N VAL A 42 5.40 -17.14 -5.67
CA VAL A 42 4.38 -17.21 -6.73
C VAL A 42 2.99 -17.13 -6.11
N ILE A 43 2.22 -16.15 -6.55
CA ILE A 43 0.78 -16.08 -6.30
C ILE A 43 0.08 -16.77 -7.46
N ALA A 44 -0.85 -17.68 -7.17
CA ALA A 44 -1.67 -18.35 -8.18
C ALA A 44 -3.15 -18.23 -7.84
N THR A 45 -4.00 -17.95 -8.83
CA THR A 45 -5.46 -17.99 -8.69
C THR A 45 -6.08 -19.01 -9.63
N HIS A 46 -7.13 -19.67 -9.14
CA HIS A 46 -7.95 -20.62 -9.87
C HIS A 46 -9.32 -20.06 -10.29
N ALA A 47 -9.61 -18.82 -9.93
CA ALA A 47 -10.85 -18.13 -10.28
C ALA A 47 -10.64 -17.26 -11.53
N LEU A 48 -11.46 -17.48 -12.55
CA LEU A 48 -11.56 -16.59 -13.71
C LEU A 48 -12.60 -15.50 -13.41
N ASP A 49 -12.14 -14.28 -13.19
CA ASP A 49 -12.98 -13.13 -12.83
C ASP A 49 -12.80 -11.98 -13.84
N GLN A 50 -13.60 -11.96 -14.91
CA GLN A 50 -13.46 -11.01 -16.01
C GLN A 50 -14.31 -9.75 -15.78
N GLY A 51 -13.86 -8.60 -16.30
CA GLY A 51 -14.62 -7.36 -16.26
C GLY A 51 -14.66 -6.68 -14.88
N HIS A 52 -13.79 -7.06 -13.95
CA HIS A 52 -13.68 -6.46 -12.63
C HIS A 52 -12.26 -5.95 -12.39
N TYR A 53 -12.12 -4.66 -12.05
CA TYR A 53 -10.81 -4.05 -11.87
C TYR A 53 -9.95 -4.73 -10.80
N GLN A 54 -10.55 -5.34 -9.76
CA GLN A 54 -9.82 -6.02 -8.68
C GLN A 54 -8.99 -7.21 -9.19
N SER A 55 -9.47 -7.90 -10.24
CA SER A 55 -8.81 -9.08 -10.78
C SER A 55 -7.68 -8.76 -11.76
N ARG A 56 -7.54 -7.50 -12.17
CA ARG A 56 -6.51 -7.06 -13.13
C ARG A 56 -5.13 -7.15 -12.53
N LEU A 57 -4.18 -7.67 -13.29
CA LEU A 57 -2.77 -7.70 -12.89
C LEU A 57 -2.03 -6.51 -13.49
N THR A 58 -1.20 -5.84 -12.70
CA THR A 58 -0.37 -4.71 -13.14
C THR A 58 1.10 -5.10 -13.25
N LEU A 59 1.77 -4.71 -14.35
CA LEU A 59 3.21 -4.85 -14.55
C LEU A 59 3.81 -3.52 -15.03
N ALA A 60 5.00 -3.17 -14.52
CA ALA A 60 5.74 -1.99 -14.93
C ALA A 60 7.26 -2.17 -14.68
N ASN A 61 8.06 -1.30 -15.29
CA ASN A 61 9.53 -1.25 -15.10
C ASN A 61 10.07 0.14 -14.69
N GLY A 62 9.19 1.03 -14.26
CA GLY A 62 9.48 2.43 -13.92
C GLY A 62 9.48 3.39 -15.10
N TYR A 63 9.65 2.91 -16.33
CA TYR A 63 9.54 3.74 -17.52
C TYR A 63 8.16 3.64 -18.18
N PHE A 64 7.61 2.43 -18.32
CA PHE A 64 6.23 2.24 -18.77
C PHE A 64 5.56 1.10 -18.00
N GLY A 65 4.23 1.11 -18.00
CA GLY A 65 3.41 0.13 -17.31
C GLY A 65 2.15 -0.23 -18.08
N VAL A 66 1.57 -1.35 -17.70
CA VAL A 66 0.33 -1.88 -18.28
C VAL A 66 -0.36 -2.75 -17.24
N ASN A 67 -1.69 -2.69 -17.17
CA ASN A 67 -2.48 -3.72 -16.52
C ASN A 67 -3.24 -4.57 -17.56
N VAL A 68 -3.62 -5.78 -17.17
CA VAL A 68 -4.16 -6.79 -18.08
C VAL A 68 -5.34 -7.54 -17.46
N ALA A 69 -6.21 -8.06 -18.33
CA ALA A 69 -7.38 -8.84 -17.96
C ALA A 69 -7.04 -10.12 -17.16
N SER A 70 -8.01 -10.65 -16.42
CA SER A 70 -7.86 -11.93 -15.72
C SER A 70 -7.69 -13.12 -16.68
N ALA A 71 -8.33 -13.07 -17.86
CA ALA A 71 -8.27 -14.15 -18.86
C ALA A 71 -6.95 -14.24 -19.66
N GLY A 72 -6.07 -13.24 -19.55
CA GLY A 72 -4.84 -13.18 -20.35
C GLY A 72 -4.30 -11.76 -20.53
N PRO A 73 -3.28 -11.57 -21.37
CA PRO A 73 -2.58 -10.29 -21.56
C PRO A 73 -3.39 -9.31 -22.44
N PHE A 74 -4.69 -9.18 -22.21
CA PHE A 74 -5.65 -8.48 -23.07
C PHE A 74 -6.06 -7.12 -22.49
N PHE A 75 -6.49 -6.22 -23.38
CA PHE A 75 -7.26 -5.04 -23.03
C PHE A 75 -8.66 -5.46 -22.56
N GLU A 76 -9.15 -4.84 -21.49
CA GLU A 76 -10.45 -5.12 -20.88
C GLU A 76 -11.11 -3.82 -20.41
N VAL A 77 -12.44 -3.82 -20.38
CA VAL A 77 -13.27 -2.76 -19.82
C VAL A 77 -14.11 -3.38 -18.71
N ASP A 78 -14.32 -2.65 -17.61
CA ASP A 78 -15.15 -3.15 -16.50
C ASP A 78 -16.61 -3.32 -16.93
N GLU A 79 -17.26 -4.35 -16.37
CA GLU A 79 -18.72 -4.45 -16.34
C GLU A 79 -19.28 -3.66 -15.14
N PRO A 80 -20.46 -3.01 -15.28
CA PRO A 80 -21.08 -2.30 -14.17
C PRO A 80 -21.42 -3.21 -12.99
N VAL A 81 -20.84 -2.91 -11.84
CA VAL A 81 -21.23 -3.48 -10.55
C VAL A 81 -22.11 -2.46 -9.84
N ASN A 82 -23.33 -2.86 -9.47
CA ASN A 82 -24.29 -2.01 -8.76
C ASN A 82 -24.57 -0.63 -9.41
N GLY A 83 -24.36 -0.50 -10.72
CA GLY A 83 -24.88 0.64 -11.50
C GLY A 83 -23.85 1.62 -12.06
N ASP A 84 -22.53 1.49 -11.78
CA ASP A 84 -21.50 2.35 -12.38
C ASP A 84 -20.14 1.64 -12.59
N VAL A 85 -19.33 2.17 -13.52
CA VAL A 85 -17.97 1.74 -13.91
C VAL A 85 -17.00 2.91 -14.01
N ILE A 86 -17.20 4.00 -13.27
CA ILE A 86 -16.28 5.14 -13.31
C ILE A 86 -15.15 5.04 -12.28
N SER A 87 -13.98 5.56 -12.65
CA SER A 87 -12.86 5.83 -11.75
C SER A 87 -13.18 7.01 -10.84
N GLY A 88 -12.41 7.15 -9.77
CA GLY A 88 -12.54 8.27 -8.83
C GLY A 88 -12.09 9.63 -9.39
N TRP A 89 -12.00 10.58 -8.46
CA TRP A 89 -11.47 11.91 -8.70
C TRP A 89 -10.04 11.85 -9.30
N PRO A 90 -9.63 12.80 -10.16
CA PRO A 90 -10.40 13.93 -10.70
C PRO A 90 -11.09 13.62 -12.03
N LEU A 91 -10.86 12.44 -12.60
CA LEU A 91 -11.19 12.16 -13.99
C LEU A 91 -12.63 11.69 -14.20
N PHE A 92 -13.15 10.84 -13.30
CA PHE A 92 -14.45 10.16 -13.49
C PHE A 92 -14.56 9.48 -14.87
N SER A 93 -13.46 8.90 -15.34
CA SER A 93 -13.35 8.16 -16.58
C SER A 93 -13.92 6.75 -16.43
N ARG A 94 -14.30 6.10 -17.53
CA ARG A 94 -14.63 4.66 -17.54
C ARG A 94 -13.44 3.83 -17.03
N ARG A 95 -13.71 2.83 -16.18
CA ARG A 95 -12.72 1.88 -15.67
C ARG A 95 -12.24 0.93 -16.77
N GLN A 96 -10.93 1.07 -16.98
CA GLN A 96 -10.04 0.53 -17.98
C GLN A 96 -9.03 -0.52 -17.58
N THR A 97 -8.60 -1.42 -18.47
CA THR A 97 -7.15 -1.57 -18.58
C THR A 97 -6.51 -0.28 -19.12
N PHE A 98 -5.33 0.07 -18.61
CA PHE A 98 -4.59 1.28 -18.93
C PHE A 98 -3.10 0.96 -19.08
N SER A 99 -2.43 1.75 -19.92
CA SER A 99 -0.99 1.69 -20.15
C SER A 99 -0.48 3.08 -20.45
N THR A 100 0.64 3.46 -19.84
CA THR A 100 1.28 4.76 -20.03
C THR A 100 2.80 4.68 -19.91
N ILE A 101 3.46 5.81 -20.13
CA ILE A 101 4.88 6.04 -19.98
C ILE A 101 5.06 7.11 -18.91
N ALA A 102 6.02 6.94 -18.00
CA ALA A 102 6.40 7.97 -17.05
C ALA A 102 6.75 9.28 -17.80
N GLY A 103 6.16 10.41 -17.37
CA GLY A 103 6.32 11.69 -18.08
C GLY A 103 5.21 12.04 -19.07
N PHE A 104 4.43 11.05 -19.53
CA PHE A 104 3.51 11.22 -20.65
C PHE A 104 2.16 11.79 -20.23
N TRP A 105 2.15 13.06 -19.85
CA TRP A 105 0.95 13.79 -19.42
C TRP A 105 0.39 14.69 -20.53
N ASN A 106 -0.93 14.78 -20.61
CA ASN A 106 -1.62 15.75 -21.47
C ASN A 106 -1.61 17.16 -20.85
N SER A 107 -2.27 18.10 -21.53
CA SER A 107 -2.71 19.35 -20.91
C SER A 107 -4.16 19.63 -21.26
N GLN A 108 -4.99 19.99 -20.29
CA GLN A 108 -6.41 20.28 -20.53
C GLN A 108 -6.91 21.45 -19.67
N PRO A 109 -7.76 22.33 -20.24
CA PRO A 109 -8.22 23.54 -19.55
C PRO A 109 -9.21 23.26 -18.41
N ARG A 110 -9.86 22.10 -18.41
CA ARG A 110 -10.86 21.70 -17.41
C ARG A 110 -10.78 20.20 -17.15
N THR A 111 -11.29 19.79 -16.01
CA THR A 111 -11.47 18.39 -15.61
C THR A 111 -12.89 18.17 -15.09
N ASN A 112 -13.29 16.91 -14.92
CA ASN A 112 -14.61 16.56 -14.39
C ASN A 112 -14.69 16.80 -12.86
N GLY A 113 -13.57 16.72 -12.14
CA GLY A 113 -13.46 17.04 -10.72
C GLY A 113 -12.29 17.97 -10.39
N SER A 114 -12.52 18.98 -9.57
CA SER A 114 -11.47 19.91 -9.11
C SER A 114 -11.84 20.51 -7.76
N ASN A 115 -10.83 20.67 -6.90
CA ASN A 115 -10.96 21.26 -5.58
C ASN A 115 -11.11 22.79 -5.69
N TYR A 116 -10.48 23.40 -6.71
CA TYR A 116 -10.44 24.85 -6.92
C TYR A 116 -10.73 25.26 -8.38
N PRO A 117 -11.98 25.11 -8.89
CA PRO A 117 -12.30 25.41 -10.28
C PRO A 117 -12.04 26.85 -10.73
N TRP A 118 -11.96 27.80 -9.79
CA TRP A 118 -11.67 29.20 -10.09
C TRP A 118 -10.20 29.42 -10.53
N LEU A 119 -9.28 28.48 -10.26
CA LEU A 119 -7.88 28.53 -10.69
C LEU A 119 -7.69 28.23 -12.19
N TYR A 120 -8.70 27.69 -12.89
CA TYR A 120 -8.63 27.44 -14.34
C TYR A 120 -8.35 28.68 -15.19
N GLN A 121 -8.54 29.88 -14.64
CA GLN A 121 -8.20 31.12 -15.32
C GLN A 121 -6.68 31.40 -15.36
N TYR A 122 -5.88 30.68 -14.58
CA TYR A 122 -4.44 30.90 -14.41
C TYR A 122 -3.56 29.76 -14.93
N GLY A 123 -4.14 28.62 -15.31
CA GLY A 123 -3.40 27.46 -15.76
C GLY A 123 -4.30 26.32 -16.21
N TRP A 124 -3.70 25.33 -16.86
CA TRP A 124 -4.36 24.10 -17.30
C TRP A 124 -3.86 22.92 -16.47
N GLU A 125 -4.68 21.89 -16.36
CA GLU A 125 -4.31 20.64 -15.69
C GLU A 125 -3.48 19.75 -16.62
N SER A 126 -2.71 18.84 -16.02
CA SER A 126 -1.97 17.80 -16.72
C SER A 126 -2.22 16.43 -16.10
N PHE A 127 -2.82 15.52 -16.85
CA PHE A 127 -3.10 14.15 -16.43
C PHE A 127 -2.40 13.14 -17.31
N THR A 128 -2.10 11.96 -16.75
CA THR A 128 -1.39 10.91 -17.47
C THR A 128 -2.17 10.52 -18.72
N ALA A 129 -1.52 10.48 -19.86
CA ALA A 129 -2.14 10.12 -21.13
C ALA A 129 -1.83 8.66 -21.45
N GLY A 130 -2.77 7.96 -22.08
CA GLY A 130 -2.63 6.54 -22.41
C GLY A 130 -1.85 6.33 -23.70
N ILE A 131 -1.17 5.19 -23.80
CA ILE A 131 -0.66 4.64 -25.07
C ILE A 131 -1.52 3.44 -25.49
N PRO A 132 -1.47 3.00 -26.76
CA PRO A 132 -2.18 1.78 -27.18
C PRO A 132 -1.77 0.57 -26.33
N HIS A 133 -2.74 -0.22 -25.87
CA HIS A 133 -2.51 -1.42 -25.07
C HIS A 133 -1.74 -2.43 -25.91
N SER A 134 -0.55 -2.79 -25.44
CA SER A 134 0.43 -3.40 -26.33
C SER A 134 0.52 -4.90 -26.20
N SER A 135 -0.14 -5.57 -25.27
CA SER A 135 0.15 -6.99 -24.95
C SER A 135 -0.77 -8.01 -25.63
N GLY A 136 -1.87 -7.59 -26.25
CA GLY A 136 -2.87 -8.49 -26.80
C GLY A 136 -2.35 -9.45 -27.89
N LEU A 137 -2.54 -10.76 -27.67
CA LEU A 137 -2.42 -11.84 -28.65
C LEU A 137 -3.73 -12.65 -28.67
N ALA A 138 -4.75 -12.17 -29.36
CA ALA A 138 -6.06 -12.84 -29.40
C ALA A 138 -6.03 -14.03 -30.35
N VAL A 139 -6.84 -15.06 -30.09
CA VAL A 139 -6.93 -16.26 -30.94
C VAL A 139 -8.36 -16.44 -31.41
N GLU A 140 -8.57 -16.65 -32.71
CA GLU A 140 -9.87 -17.02 -33.27
C GLU A 140 -9.83 -18.44 -33.81
N ALA A 141 -10.84 -19.23 -33.44
CA ALA A 141 -11.07 -20.56 -33.97
C ALA A 141 -12.57 -20.80 -34.11
N ASN A 142 -13.01 -21.34 -35.25
CA ASN A 142 -14.42 -21.61 -35.55
C ASN A 142 -15.36 -20.39 -35.35
N GLY A 143 -14.87 -19.17 -35.58
CA GLY A 143 -15.64 -17.93 -35.39
C GLY A 143 -15.80 -17.49 -33.93
N HIS A 144 -15.09 -18.12 -33.00
CA HIS A 144 -15.04 -17.74 -31.59
C HIS A 144 -13.68 -17.18 -31.21
N PHE A 145 -13.68 -16.10 -30.42
CA PHE A 145 -12.47 -15.45 -29.94
C PHE A 145 -12.07 -15.92 -28.54
N LEU A 146 -10.76 -16.02 -28.34
CA LEU A 146 -10.09 -16.02 -27.06
C LEU A 146 -9.44 -14.65 -26.87
N ASN A 147 -10.08 -13.82 -26.04
CA ASN A 147 -9.66 -12.48 -25.63
C ASN A 147 -10.22 -12.19 -24.21
N ALA A 148 -10.17 -10.93 -23.75
CA ALA A 148 -10.71 -10.53 -22.44
C ALA A 148 -12.22 -10.82 -22.26
N SER A 149 -12.99 -11.02 -23.32
CA SER A 149 -14.43 -11.30 -23.28
C SER A 149 -14.75 -12.74 -23.67
N VAL A 150 -13.78 -13.66 -23.57
CA VAL A 150 -14.04 -15.09 -23.78
C VAL A 150 -15.14 -15.55 -22.82
N ASN A 151 -16.08 -16.36 -23.32
CA ASN A 151 -17.11 -16.94 -22.47
C ASN A 151 -16.44 -17.87 -21.43
N PRO A 152 -16.63 -17.65 -20.12
CA PRO A 152 -16.01 -18.47 -19.08
C PRO A 152 -16.41 -19.95 -19.17
N ASP A 153 -17.59 -20.28 -19.68
CA ASP A 153 -18.03 -21.68 -19.90
C ASP A 153 -17.18 -22.41 -20.95
N HIS A 154 -16.42 -21.68 -21.76
CA HIS A 154 -15.51 -22.25 -22.76
C HIS A 154 -14.10 -22.52 -22.20
N ILE A 155 -13.84 -22.15 -20.94
CA ILE A 155 -12.57 -22.28 -20.26
C ILE A 155 -12.68 -23.36 -19.17
N SER A 156 -11.67 -24.22 -19.06
CA SER A 156 -11.52 -25.15 -17.93
C SER A 156 -10.08 -25.20 -17.43
N ASP A 157 -9.89 -25.69 -16.20
CA ASP A 157 -8.58 -25.85 -15.58
C ASP A 157 -7.79 -24.53 -15.53
N PHE A 158 -8.49 -23.44 -15.21
CA PHE A 158 -7.91 -22.10 -15.19
C PHE A 158 -6.92 -21.93 -14.04
N VAL A 159 -5.76 -21.38 -14.39
CA VAL A 159 -4.73 -20.93 -13.46
C VAL A 159 -4.12 -19.65 -14.02
N SER A 160 -4.05 -18.59 -13.21
CA SER A 160 -3.23 -17.41 -13.50
C SER A 160 -2.24 -17.19 -12.38
N ASN A 161 -0.99 -16.88 -12.72
CA ASN A 161 0.08 -16.69 -11.75
C ASN A 161 0.79 -15.34 -11.91
N LEU A 162 1.24 -14.79 -10.78
CA LEU A 162 2.25 -13.75 -10.68
C LEU A 162 3.47 -14.34 -9.95
N ASP A 163 4.58 -14.47 -10.65
CA ASP A 163 5.89 -14.71 -10.05
C ASP A 163 6.46 -13.35 -9.60
N VAL A 164 6.34 -13.05 -8.31
CA VAL A 164 6.73 -11.77 -7.70
C VAL A 164 8.25 -11.60 -7.77
N LYS A 165 9.00 -12.69 -7.59
CA LYS A 165 10.45 -12.68 -7.61
C LYS A 165 11.02 -12.41 -9.00
N ALA A 166 10.35 -12.90 -10.04
CA ALA A 166 10.75 -12.73 -11.43
C ALA A 166 10.07 -11.57 -12.16
N GLY A 167 8.98 -11.02 -11.61
CA GLY A 167 8.13 -10.03 -12.26
C GLY A 167 7.41 -10.53 -13.51
N ILE A 168 6.95 -11.79 -13.48
CA ILE A 168 6.34 -12.46 -14.64
C ILE A 168 4.89 -12.84 -14.35
N ALA A 169 4.01 -12.46 -15.28
CA ALA A 169 2.62 -12.92 -15.31
C ALA A 169 2.47 -14.15 -16.21
N SER A 170 1.60 -15.10 -15.84
CA SER A 170 1.24 -16.23 -16.70
C SER A 170 -0.21 -16.67 -16.55
N TRP A 171 -0.73 -17.30 -17.60
CA TRP A 171 -2.07 -17.87 -17.63
C TRP A 171 -2.02 -19.23 -18.31
N ARG A 172 -2.70 -20.21 -17.72
CA ARG A 172 -2.83 -21.54 -18.28
C ARG A 172 -4.26 -22.03 -18.13
N TYR A 173 -4.83 -22.52 -19.22
CA TYR A 173 -6.16 -23.10 -19.23
C TYR A 173 -6.43 -23.90 -20.50
N ASN A 174 -7.50 -24.70 -20.45
CA ASN A 174 -8.05 -25.36 -21.62
C ASN A 174 -9.17 -24.51 -22.22
N TRP A 175 -9.04 -24.14 -23.49
CA TRP A 175 -10.07 -23.43 -24.23
C TRP A 175 -10.77 -24.36 -25.23
N LYS A 176 -12.11 -24.32 -25.25
CA LYS A 176 -12.95 -25.02 -26.23
C LYS A 176 -13.65 -24.00 -27.13
N PRO A 177 -13.18 -23.77 -28.37
CA PRO A 177 -13.80 -22.79 -29.26
C PRO A 177 -15.28 -23.13 -29.54
N GLY A 178 -16.20 -22.32 -29.04
CA GLY A 178 -17.65 -22.53 -29.16
C GLY A 178 -18.30 -23.43 -28.11
N GLY A 179 -17.58 -23.81 -27.04
CA GLY A 179 -18.11 -24.48 -25.86
C GLY A 179 -18.55 -25.94 -26.02
N SER A 180 -18.60 -26.45 -27.25
CA SER A 180 -19.03 -27.83 -27.57
C SER A 180 -18.20 -28.44 -28.70
N GLY A 181 -17.96 -29.76 -28.65
CA GLY A 181 -17.27 -30.52 -29.70
C GLY A 181 -15.88 -31.07 -29.33
N ASP A 182 -15.27 -31.79 -30.27
CA ASP A 182 -13.91 -32.34 -30.18
C ASP A 182 -12.92 -31.31 -30.73
N GLY A 183 -12.10 -30.68 -29.87
CA GLY A 183 -11.13 -29.66 -30.29
C GLY A 183 -10.62 -28.73 -29.19
N THR A 184 -10.25 -29.27 -28.03
CA THR A 184 -9.66 -28.50 -26.92
C THR A 184 -8.27 -27.99 -27.29
N VAL A 185 -7.96 -26.76 -26.88
CA VAL A 185 -6.64 -26.14 -27.00
C VAL A 185 -6.12 -25.85 -25.58
N ASP A 186 -4.99 -26.46 -25.20
CA ASP A 186 -4.20 -26.03 -24.03
C ASP A 186 -3.53 -24.71 -24.42
N VAL A 187 -3.86 -23.66 -23.66
CA VAL A 187 -3.39 -22.30 -23.82
C VAL A 187 -2.44 -21.98 -22.68
N ASP A 188 -1.26 -21.48 -23.01
CA ASP A 188 -0.25 -21.01 -22.05
C ASP A 188 0.26 -19.64 -22.51
N TYR A 189 -0.09 -18.59 -21.76
CA TYR A 189 0.45 -17.24 -21.90
C TYR A 189 1.51 -16.96 -20.83
N GLN A 190 2.55 -16.22 -21.20
CA GLN A 190 3.51 -15.64 -20.27
C GLN A 190 3.91 -14.23 -20.72
N MET A 191 3.96 -13.27 -19.80
CA MET A 191 4.24 -11.86 -20.10
C MET A 191 5.15 -11.23 -19.05
N PHE A 192 6.02 -10.32 -19.51
CA PHE A 192 6.80 -9.45 -18.63
C PHE A 192 7.07 -8.08 -19.29
N VAL A 193 7.25 -7.06 -18.44
CA VAL A 193 7.76 -5.73 -18.82
C VAL A 193 9.23 -5.67 -18.38
N HIS A 194 10.16 -5.54 -19.33
CA HIS A 194 11.56 -5.83 -19.06
C HIS A 194 12.17 -4.81 -18.09
N LYS A 195 12.65 -5.29 -16.93
CA LYS A 195 13.19 -4.46 -15.85
C LYS A 195 14.50 -3.74 -16.21
N LEU A 196 15.46 -4.44 -16.85
CA LEU A 196 16.74 -3.85 -17.30
C LEU A 196 16.62 -2.99 -18.58
N TYR A 197 16.08 -3.56 -19.66
CA TYR A 197 15.89 -2.86 -20.93
C TYR A 197 14.55 -2.11 -20.93
N VAL A 198 14.55 -0.88 -20.42
CA VAL A 198 13.33 -0.09 -20.14
C VAL A 198 12.35 0.03 -21.31
N ASN A 199 12.81 -0.06 -22.55
CA ASN A 199 11.97 0.06 -23.75
C ASN A 199 11.35 -1.27 -24.24
N LYS A 200 11.66 -2.41 -23.61
CA LYS A 200 11.25 -3.76 -24.07
C LYS A 200 10.16 -4.37 -23.18
N ALA A 201 9.22 -5.08 -23.79
CA ALA A 201 8.35 -6.06 -23.14
C ALA A 201 8.12 -7.26 -24.08
N ALA A 202 7.65 -8.39 -23.55
CA ALA A 202 7.36 -9.54 -24.38
C ALA A 202 6.17 -10.35 -23.87
N VAL A 203 5.47 -10.99 -24.81
CA VAL A 203 4.39 -11.96 -24.56
C VAL A 203 4.69 -13.24 -25.33
N ARG A 204 4.60 -14.39 -24.66
CA ARG A 204 4.61 -15.71 -25.29
C ARG A 204 3.21 -16.28 -25.24
N LEU A 205 2.74 -16.82 -26.36
CA LEU A 205 1.55 -17.65 -26.48
C LEU A 205 1.97 -19.03 -26.97
N ARG A 206 1.65 -20.08 -26.22
CA ARG A 206 1.79 -21.47 -26.63
C ARG A 206 0.43 -22.14 -26.71
N LEU A 207 0.13 -22.73 -27.86
CA LEU A 207 -1.14 -23.42 -28.14
C LEU A 207 -0.86 -24.89 -28.44
N THR A 208 -1.56 -25.80 -27.76
CA THR A 208 -1.51 -27.24 -28.04
C THR A 208 -2.93 -27.78 -28.23
N ALA A 209 -3.31 -28.06 -29.47
CA ALA A 209 -4.64 -28.59 -29.79
C ALA A 209 -4.67 -30.13 -29.68
N THR A 210 -5.79 -30.71 -29.23
CA THR A 210 -5.98 -32.17 -29.14
C THR A 210 -6.21 -32.86 -30.50
N ARG A 211 -6.33 -32.07 -31.57
CA ARG A 211 -6.52 -32.48 -32.97
C ARG A 211 -6.00 -31.38 -33.88
N ASP A 212 -5.94 -31.67 -35.17
CA ASP A 212 -5.64 -30.65 -36.16
C ASP A 212 -6.75 -29.57 -36.15
N LEU A 213 -6.34 -28.31 -36.09
CA LEU A 213 -7.21 -27.15 -35.97
C LEU A 213 -6.56 -25.93 -36.62
N ASN A 214 -7.32 -25.23 -37.47
CA ASN A 214 -6.89 -23.95 -38.01
C ASN A 214 -7.33 -22.83 -37.06
N VAL A 215 -6.39 -21.97 -36.70
CA VAL A 215 -6.65 -20.79 -35.88
C VAL A 215 -6.08 -19.55 -36.56
N THR A 216 -6.61 -18.39 -36.22
CA THR A 216 -6.00 -17.10 -36.58
C THR A 216 -5.54 -16.43 -35.29
N VAL A 217 -4.26 -16.15 -35.19
CA VAL A 217 -3.69 -15.36 -34.08
C VAL A 217 -3.66 -13.90 -34.50
N TYR A 218 -4.10 -13.02 -33.62
CA TYR A 218 -4.15 -11.58 -33.84
C TYR A 218 -3.20 -10.88 -32.89
N ASP A 219 -2.22 -10.17 -33.45
CA ASP A 219 -1.37 -9.23 -32.72
C ASP A 219 -2.05 -7.86 -32.73
N VAL A 220 -2.45 -7.39 -31.55
CA VAL A 220 -3.27 -6.18 -31.38
C VAL A 220 -2.50 -5.13 -30.59
N LEU A 221 -2.51 -3.90 -31.12
CA LEU A 221 -2.26 -2.67 -30.37
C LEU A 221 -3.60 -1.96 -30.22
N ASP A 222 -4.19 -2.01 -29.02
CA ASP A 222 -5.55 -1.51 -28.78
C ASP A 222 -5.53 -0.03 -28.41
N GLY A 223 -6.02 0.81 -29.31
CA GLY A 223 -6.06 2.25 -29.16
C GLY A 223 -7.11 2.75 -28.16
N ASP A 224 -8.08 1.94 -27.74
CA ASP A 224 -9.08 2.37 -26.75
C ASP A 224 -8.42 2.66 -25.39
N CYS A 225 -7.25 2.08 -25.14
CA CYS A 225 -6.36 2.38 -24.02
C CYS A 225 -5.71 3.78 -24.07
N ALA A 226 -5.57 4.38 -25.26
CA ALA A 226 -4.89 5.65 -25.46
C ALA A 226 -5.76 6.87 -25.10
N VAL A 227 -6.39 6.85 -23.92
CA VAL A 227 -7.23 7.94 -23.41
C VAL A 227 -6.39 9.21 -23.20
N ARG A 228 -6.98 10.38 -23.46
CA ARG A 228 -6.32 11.70 -23.39
C ARG A 228 -5.11 11.84 -24.33
N SER A 229 -5.00 10.99 -25.34
CA SER A 229 -3.99 11.07 -26.38
C SER A 229 -4.64 11.31 -27.74
N ASP A 230 -3.98 12.11 -28.57
CA ASP A 230 -4.30 12.30 -29.97
C ASP A 230 -3.58 11.27 -30.83
N PHE A 231 -4.29 10.68 -31.78
CA PHE A 231 -3.70 9.77 -32.77
C PHE A 231 -2.73 10.51 -33.69
N VAL A 232 -1.52 9.96 -33.88
CA VAL A 232 -0.49 10.55 -34.76
C VAL A 232 -0.38 9.76 -36.06
N ASP A 233 -0.01 8.49 -35.99
CA ASP A 233 0.18 7.63 -37.17
C ASP A 233 0.19 6.15 -36.76
N LYS A 234 -0.01 5.24 -37.71
CA LYS A 234 0.11 3.80 -37.51
C LYS A 234 0.50 3.11 -38.80
N LYS A 235 1.18 1.97 -38.70
CA LYS A 235 1.58 1.22 -39.90
C LYS A 235 1.70 -0.27 -39.65
N PHE A 236 1.26 -1.02 -40.65
CA PHE A 236 1.61 -2.42 -40.87
C PHE A 236 2.81 -2.44 -41.82
N GLU A 237 3.95 -2.94 -41.37
CA GLU A 237 5.13 -3.09 -42.21
C GLU A 237 4.91 -4.28 -43.16
N GLU A 238 5.24 -4.17 -44.44
CA GLU A 238 5.04 -5.23 -45.44
C GLU A 238 6.19 -6.26 -45.44
N ASP A 239 7.39 -5.83 -45.04
CA ASP A 239 8.60 -6.66 -45.14
C ASP A 239 8.97 -7.37 -43.81
N THR A 240 8.48 -6.86 -42.68
CA THR A 240 8.73 -7.44 -41.35
C THR A 240 7.41 -7.74 -40.66
N PRO A 241 7.33 -8.75 -39.76
CA PRO A 241 6.10 -9.09 -39.03
C PRO A 241 5.79 -8.09 -37.93
N THR A 242 5.77 -6.80 -38.28
CA THR A 242 5.75 -5.67 -37.38
C THR A 242 4.55 -4.77 -37.67
N ILE A 243 3.87 -4.37 -36.59
CA ILE A 243 2.91 -3.26 -36.59
C ILE A 243 3.38 -2.21 -35.59
N TRP A 244 2.99 -0.96 -35.80
CA TRP A 244 3.19 0.09 -34.82
C TRP A 244 2.10 1.15 -34.87
N SER A 245 1.94 1.82 -33.74
CA SER A 245 1.04 2.96 -33.57
C SER A 245 1.75 4.06 -32.78
N ALA A 246 1.41 5.31 -33.10
CA ALA A 246 1.97 6.49 -32.49
C ALA A 246 0.86 7.42 -32.03
N VAL A 247 1.07 8.00 -30.84
CA VAL A 247 0.15 8.92 -30.20
C VAL A 247 0.91 10.11 -29.61
N SER A 248 0.21 11.21 -29.36
CA SER A 248 0.72 12.42 -28.72
C SER A 248 -0.21 12.77 -27.55
N PRO A 249 0.29 13.19 -26.37
CA PRO A 249 -0.60 13.59 -25.29
C PRO A 249 -1.44 14.79 -25.74
N GLY A 250 -2.73 14.80 -25.40
CA GLY A 250 -3.64 15.86 -25.82
C GLY A 250 -3.11 17.26 -25.47
N ASN A 251 -3.12 18.17 -26.44
CA ASN A 251 -2.57 19.53 -26.35
C ASN A 251 -1.05 19.64 -26.07
N ILE A 252 -0.27 18.56 -26.16
CA ILE A 252 1.21 18.56 -26.06
C ILE A 252 1.80 18.04 -27.38
N THR A 253 1.89 18.92 -28.38
CA THR A 253 2.17 18.51 -29.77
C THR A 253 3.62 18.14 -30.07
N ASP A 254 4.55 18.52 -29.21
CA ASP A 254 5.99 18.26 -29.33
C ASP A 254 6.42 16.92 -28.71
N VAL A 255 5.52 16.25 -27.98
CA VAL A 255 5.73 14.93 -27.41
C VAL A 255 5.00 13.88 -28.24
N LYS A 256 5.72 12.83 -28.63
CA LYS A 256 5.16 11.66 -29.31
C LYS A 256 5.63 10.39 -28.61
N ALA A 257 4.75 9.41 -28.52
CA ALA A 257 5.08 8.05 -28.11
C ALA A 257 4.85 7.09 -29.27
N TYR A 258 5.72 6.09 -29.37
CA TYR A 258 5.65 5.01 -30.36
C TYR A 258 5.56 3.67 -29.65
N VAL A 259 4.62 2.86 -30.07
CA VAL A 259 4.44 1.47 -29.62
C VAL A 259 4.59 0.56 -30.82
N TYR A 260 5.61 -0.29 -30.79
CA TYR A 260 5.93 -1.29 -31.81
C TYR A 260 5.62 -2.69 -31.28
N SER A 261 5.13 -3.55 -32.16
CA SER A 261 5.00 -5.00 -31.93
C SER A 261 5.61 -5.75 -33.10
N THR A 262 6.48 -6.72 -32.82
CA THR A 262 7.08 -7.62 -33.81
C THR A 262 6.82 -9.07 -33.39
N LEU A 263 6.28 -9.88 -34.31
CA LEU A 263 6.01 -11.29 -34.06
C LEU A 263 7.22 -12.18 -34.35
N GLY A 264 7.40 -13.18 -33.50
CA GLY A 264 8.21 -14.37 -33.71
C GLY A 264 7.36 -15.63 -33.56
N GLY A 265 7.91 -16.81 -33.88
CA GLY A 265 7.18 -18.06 -33.71
C GLY A 265 8.04 -19.29 -33.99
N SER A 266 7.47 -20.48 -33.77
CA SER A 266 8.11 -21.77 -34.08
C SER A 266 8.43 -21.92 -35.57
N ASP A 267 9.36 -22.82 -35.93
CA ASP A 267 9.83 -23.05 -37.31
C ASP A 267 8.71 -23.35 -38.34
N TRP A 268 7.58 -23.90 -37.88
CA TRP A 268 6.42 -24.20 -38.73
C TRP A 268 5.34 -23.11 -38.75
N VAL A 269 5.55 -22.00 -38.04
CA VAL A 269 4.68 -20.81 -38.11
C VAL A 269 5.15 -19.95 -39.28
N ASN A 270 4.34 -19.85 -40.33
CA ASN A 270 4.67 -19.03 -41.48
C ASN A 270 4.34 -17.55 -41.25
N LEU A 271 5.27 -16.78 -40.68
CA LEU A 271 5.07 -15.34 -40.44
C LEU A 271 4.81 -14.52 -41.73
N THR A 272 5.15 -15.03 -42.92
CA THR A 272 4.86 -14.34 -44.19
C THR A 272 3.40 -14.43 -44.63
N SER A 273 2.60 -15.31 -44.02
CA SER A 273 1.16 -15.43 -44.30
C SER A 273 0.31 -14.37 -43.59
N ARG A 274 0.95 -13.52 -42.78
CA ARG A 274 0.28 -12.47 -42.03
C ARG A 274 -0.45 -11.49 -42.95
N SER A 275 -1.51 -10.88 -42.43
CA SER A 275 -2.26 -9.87 -43.17
C SER A 275 -2.75 -8.75 -42.27
N ARG A 276 -2.96 -7.56 -42.87
CA ARG A 276 -3.56 -6.42 -42.17
C ARG A 276 -4.99 -6.75 -41.77
N VAL A 277 -5.35 -6.45 -40.52
CA VAL A 277 -6.72 -6.56 -40.01
C VAL A 277 -7.49 -5.28 -40.36
N ALA A 278 -8.75 -5.40 -40.75
CA ALA A 278 -9.61 -4.26 -41.02
C ALA A 278 -9.89 -3.44 -39.74
N GLU A 279 -10.15 -2.15 -39.90
CA GLU A 279 -10.53 -1.30 -38.76
C GLU A 279 -11.87 -1.76 -38.15
N GLY A 280 -12.00 -1.60 -36.83
CA GLY A 280 -13.23 -1.94 -36.09
C GLY A 280 -13.35 -3.38 -35.59
N VAL A 281 -12.39 -4.28 -35.88
CA VAL A 281 -12.42 -5.66 -35.35
C VAL A 281 -12.12 -5.72 -33.85
N PHE A 282 -11.13 -4.94 -33.38
CA PHE A 282 -10.66 -4.95 -31.99
C PHE A 282 -10.81 -3.63 -31.25
N SER A 283 -11.54 -2.64 -31.79
CA SER A 283 -11.71 -1.36 -31.08
C SER A 283 -13.03 -0.68 -31.43
N GLY A 284 -13.51 0.19 -30.53
CA GLY A 284 -14.71 0.99 -30.71
C GLY A 284 -14.59 2.12 -31.75
N GLY A 285 -13.55 2.10 -32.61
CA GLY A 285 -13.30 3.12 -33.64
C GLY A 285 -12.15 4.09 -33.33
N ASN A 286 -11.29 3.79 -32.34
CA ASN A 286 -10.12 4.62 -32.07
C ASN A 286 -9.09 4.54 -33.22
N GLY A 287 -8.67 5.71 -33.71
CA GLY A 287 -7.73 5.82 -34.83
C GLY A 287 -6.36 5.19 -34.57
N SER A 288 -5.93 5.11 -33.31
CA SER A 288 -4.63 4.54 -32.90
C SER A 288 -4.61 3.01 -32.80
N SER A 289 -5.76 2.34 -32.97
CA SER A 289 -5.84 0.89 -33.00
C SER A 289 -5.27 0.31 -34.30
N ILE A 290 -4.45 -0.73 -34.18
CA ILE A 290 -3.92 -1.50 -35.31
C ILE A 290 -3.75 -2.96 -34.92
N ALA A 291 -4.01 -3.87 -35.86
CA ALA A 291 -3.75 -5.28 -35.68
C ALA A 291 -3.23 -5.94 -36.97
N GLN A 292 -2.48 -7.02 -36.79
CA GLN A 292 -2.12 -7.97 -37.85
C GLN A 292 -2.64 -9.36 -37.48
N SER A 293 -3.10 -10.12 -38.48
CA SER A 293 -3.55 -11.50 -38.33
C SER A 293 -2.51 -12.46 -38.86
N LEU A 294 -2.43 -13.65 -38.26
CA LEU A 294 -1.53 -14.72 -38.64
C LEU A 294 -2.31 -16.04 -38.65
N PRO A 295 -2.62 -16.61 -39.83
CA PRO A 295 -3.17 -17.95 -39.94
C PRO A 295 -2.16 -19.00 -39.44
N VAL A 296 -2.58 -19.86 -38.52
CA VAL A 296 -1.76 -20.92 -37.92
C VAL A 296 -2.49 -22.26 -37.99
N GLU A 297 -1.82 -23.26 -38.54
CA GLU A 297 -2.29 -24.65 -38.53
C GLU A 297 -1.74 -25.37 -37.30
N LEU A 298 -2.59 -25.58 -36.29
CA LEU A 298 -2.25 -26.39 -35.13
C LEU A 298 -2.33 -27.86 -35.50
N VAL A 299 -1.24 -28.59 -35.29
CA VAL A 299 -1.18 -30.04 -35.46
C VAL A 299 -1.43 -30.71 -34.12
N ALA A 300 -2.24 -31.77 -34.11
CA ALA A 300 -2.62 -32.51 -32.92
C ALA A 300 -1.41 -32.80 -32.02
N PHE A 301 -1.50 -32.38 -30.75
CA PHE A 301 -0.52 -32.59 -29.68
C PHE A 301 0.88 -32.00 -29.94
N ARG A 302 1.05 -31.15 -30.95
CA ARG A 302 2.30 -30.40 -31.18
C ARG A 302 2.14 -28.97 -30.63
N PRO A 303 2.85 -28.60 -29.55
CA PRO A 303 2.82 -27.23 -29.03
C PRO A 303 3.32 -26.27 -30.10
N THR A 304 2.57 -25.21 -30.40
CA THR A 304 2.94 -24.15 -31.34
C THR A 304 3.08 -22.85 -30.59
N GLU A 305 4.25 -22.21 -30.70
CA GLU A 305 4.58 -20.98 -29.99
C GLU A 305 4.56 -19.78 -30.94
N ILE A 306 3.92 -18.70 -30.49
CA ILE A 306 3.95 -17.37 -31.08
C ILE A 306 4.46 -16.41 -30.01
N THR A 307 5.44 -15.60 -30.34
CA THR A 307 6.01 -14.59 -29.44
C THR A 307 5.78 -13.20 -29.99
N LYS A 308 5.55 -12.25 -29.11
CA LYS A 308 5.31 -10.85 -29.43
C LYS A 308 6.31 -10.01 -28.65
N PHE A 309 7.10 -9.22 -29.36
CA PHE A 309 8.13 -8.36 -28.81
C PHE A 309 7.71 -6.90 -28.95
N ILE A 310 7.57 -6.23 -27.81
CA ILE A 310 7.01 -4.89 -27.71
C ILE A 310 8.14 -3.89 -27.49
N GLY A 311 8.10 -2.79 -28.24
CA GLY A 311 9.01 -1.67 -28.09
C GLY A 311 8.23 -0.38 -27.80
N VAL A 312 8.59 0.32 -26.72
CA VAL A 312 7.92 1.56 -26.30
C VAL A 312 8.96 2.66 -26.08
N ALA A 313 8.73 3.85 -26.65
CA ALA A 313 9.55 5.04 -26.37
C ALA A 313 8.75 6.34 -26.61
N SER A 314 9.10 7.40 -25.88
CA SER A 314 8.53 8.73 -26.03
C SER A 314 9.62 9.81 -26.14
N THR A 315 9.26 10.95 -26.72
CA THR A 315 10.16 12.12 -26.86
C THR A 315 10.63 12.66 -25.51
N ASP A 316 9.86 12.46 -24.45
CA ASP A 316 10.21 12.95 -23.10
C ASP A 316 11.48 12.28 -22.54
N ALA A 317 11.75 11.02 -22.90
CA ALA A 317 12.96 10.32 -22.49
C ALA A 317 13.98 10.14 -23.64
N PHE A 318 13.53 10.04 -24.89
CA PHE A 318 14.38 9.69 -26.02
C PHE A 318 14.18 10.67 -27.18
N PRO A 319 15.24 11.32 -27.69
CA PRO A 319 15.12 12.29 -28.79
C PRO A 319 14.57 11.71 -30.11
N ASP A 320 14.87 10.45 -30.41
CA ASP A 320 14.30 9.71 -31.55
C ASP A 320 13.50 8.49 -31.04
N PRO A 321 12.29 8.71 -30.52
CA PRO A 321 11.53 7.63 -29.89
C PRO A 321 11.08 6.58 -30.91
N GLN A 322 10.86 6.96 -32.16
CA GLN A 322 10.46 6.00 -33.20
C GLN A 322 11.56 4.97 -33.44
N SER A 323 12.82 5.42 -33.62
CA SER A 323 13.92 4.49 -33.80
C SER A 323 14.16 3.63 -32.55
N ILE A 324 14.03 4.19 -31.35
CA ILE A 324 14.23 3.45 -30.10
C ILE A 324 13.17 2.35 -29.93
N ALA A 325 11.88 2.69 -30.07
CA ALA A 325 10.79 1.72 -29.97
C ALA A 325 10.90 0.62 -31.05
N ARG A 326 11.18 1.02 -32.30
CA ARG A 326 11.39 0.09 -33.41
C ARG A 326 12.54 -0.88 -33.12
N ASN A 327 13.69 -0.36 -32.70
CA ASN A 327 14.87 -1.19 -32.43
C ASN A 327 14.65 -2.09 -31.22
N ALA A 328 13.97 -1.63 -30.17
CA ALA A 328 13.62 -2.44 -29.00
C ALA A 328 12.77 -3.67 -29.40
N SER A 329 11.73 -3.46 -30.20
CA SER A 329 10.85 -4.53 -30.70
C SER A 329 11.59 -5.51 -31.63
N LEU A 330 12.31 -4.99 -32.64
CA LEU A 330 13.03 -5.82 -33.62
C LEU A 330 14.19 -6.60 -33.00
N SER A 331 15.01 -5.95 -32.17
CA SER A 331 16.13 -6.63 -31.48
C SER A 331 15.63 -7.66 -30.48
N GLY A 332 14.49 -7.41 -29.82
CA GLY A 332 13.86 -8.41 -28.97
C GLY A 332 13.46 -9.67 -29.75
N ALA A 333 12.88 -9.49 -30.94
CA ALA A 333 12.54 -10.60 -31.83
C ALA A 333 13.76 -11.37 -32.37
N GLU A 334 14.85 -10.66 -32.68
CA GLU A 334 16.11 -11.27 -33.11
C GLU A 334 16.79 -12.06 -31.98
N GLU A 335 16.75 -11.53 -30.75
CA GLU A 335 17.33 -12.15 -29.56
C GLU A 335 16.54 -13.38 -29.09
N GLY A 336 15.21 -13.29 -29.13
CA GLY A 336 14.27 -14.33 -28.76
C GLY A 336 13.78 -14.25 -27.31
N TYR A 337 12.59 -14.81 -27.06
CA TYR A 337 11.86 -14.70 -25.79
C TYR A 337 12.67 -15.23 -24.59
N TYR A 338 13.25 -16.41 -24.73
CA TYR A 338 13.93 -17.11 -23.64
C TYR A 338 15.21 -16.40 -23.15
N LYS A 339 15.88 -15.64 -24.02
CA LYS A 339 17.03 -14.83 -23.60
C LYS A 339 16.58 -13.56 -22.88
N LEU A 340 15.56 -12.89 -23.41
CA LEU A 340 15.00 -11.68 -22.77
C LEU A 340 14.42 -11.97 -21.39
N VAL A 341 13.67 -13.08 -21.24
CA VAL A 341 13.11 -13.43 -19.92
C VAL A 341 14.23 -13.79 -18.93
N HIS A 342 15.32 -14.38 -19.40
CA HIS A 342 16.47 -14.68 -18.54
C HIS A 342 17.14 -13.39 -18.03
N SER A 343 17.48 -12.45 -18.91
CA SER A 343 18.05 -11.15 -18.48
C SER A 343 17.08 -10.30 -17.66
N HIS A 344 15.77 -10.52 -17.83
CA HIS A 344 14.76 -9.89 -17.00
C HIS A 344 14.76 -10.44 -15.57
N ILE A 345 14.79 -11.77 -15.43
CA ILE A 345 14.87 -12.47 -14.14
C ILE A 345 16.17 -12.09 -13.43
N GLU A 346 17.31 -12.11 -14.12
CA GLU A 346 18.62 -11.74 -13.54
C GLU A 346 18.59 -10.33 -12.93
N GLU A 347 17.92 -9.37 -13.59
CA GLU A 347 17.78 -8.03 -13.04
C GLU A 347 16.89 -8.02 -11.79
N TRP A 348 15.75 -8.70 -11.80
CA TRP A 348 14.90 -8.78 -10.60
C TRP A 348 15.57 -9.51 -9.43
N GLU A 349 16.35 -10.56 -9.70
CA GLU A 349 17.14 -11.27 -8.70
C GLU A 349 18.22 -10.38 -8.07
N SER A 350 18.64 -9.30 -8.76
CA SER A 350 19.56 -8.30 -8.20
C SER A 350 18.87 -7.21 -7.39
N ILE A 351 17.55 -7.04 -7.56
CA ILE A 351 16.76 -5.98 -6.93
C ILE A 351 16.02 -6.52 -5.71
N LEU A 352 15.18 -7.54 -5.90
CA LEU A 352 14.29 -8.08 -4.87
C LEU A 352 14.86 -9.37 -4.28
N THR A 353 16.00 -9.26 -3.61
CA THR A 353 16.68 -10.39 -2.96
C THR A 353 15.94 -10.83 -1.69
N PRO A 354 16.12 -12.08 -1.20
CA PRO A 354 15.53 -12.54 0.06
C PRO A 354 15.84 -11.66 1.28
N ASP A 355 17.01 -11.03 1.32
CA ASP A 355 17.41 -10.12 2.38
C ASP A 355 16.92 -8.67 2.17
N SER A 356 16.34 -8.33 1.02
CA SER A 356 15.80 -6.98 0.74
C SER A 356 14.36 -6.76 1.24
N VAL A 357 13.73 -7.81 1.78
CA VAL A 357 12.36 -7.86 2.28
C VAL A 357 12.30 -8.41 3.70
N ASP A 358 11.25 -8.07 4.45
CA ASP A 358 11.05 -8.62 5.78
C ASP A 358 10.66 -10.09 5.71
N ASP A 359 11.10 -10.89 6.68
CA ASP A 359 10.89 -12.33 6.73
C ASP A 359 10.37 -12.82 8.08
N TYR A 360 9.17 -13.40 8.06
CA TYR A 360 8.42 -13.86 9.23
C TYR A 360 8.64 -15.35 9.53
N HIS A 361 9.52 -16.02 8.79
CA HIS A 361 9.90 -17.41 9.09
C HIS A 361 10.44 -17.57 10.51
N LEU A 362 9.98 -18.61 11.19
CA LEU A 362 10.58 -19.05 12.43
C LEU A 362 12.02 -19.55 12.18
N PRO A 363 12.89 -19.62 13.19
CA PRO A 363 14.26 -20.13 13.03
C PRO A 363 14.39 -21.56 12.50
N ASN A 364 13.31 -22.34 12.50
CA ASN A 364 13.24 -23.69 11.90
C ASN A 364 12.86 -23.67 10.40
N GLY A 365 12.60 -22.49 9.82
CA GLY A 365 12.19 -22.28 8.43
C GLY A 365 10.69 -22.43 8.16
N SER A 366 9.83 -22.61 9.16
CA SER A 366 8.36 -22.63 8.96
C SER A 366 7.73 -21.27 9.20
N LEU A 367 6.63 -20.97 8.49
CA LEU A 367 5.81 -19.79 8.80
C LEU A 367 4.95 -20.01 10.04
N PRO A 368 4.64 -18.95 10.81
CA PRO A 368 3.60 -18.99 11.83
C PRO A 368 2.27 -19.52 11.29
N GLU A 369 1.47 -20.15 12.14
CA GLU A 369 0.13 -20.65 11.78
C GLU A 369 -0.93 -19.54 11.69
N ASP A 370 -0.64 -18.38 12.29
CA ASP A 370 -1.51 -17.22 12.27
C ASP A 370 -1.73 -16.71 10.83
N PRO A 371 -2.97 -16.66 10.33
CA PRO A 371 -3.26 -16.24 8.96
C PRO A 371 -2.92 -14.77 8.72
N ASP A 372 -3.09 -13.89 9.70
CA ASP A 372 -2.75 -12.47 9.57
C ASP A 372 -1.23 -12.32 9.37
N VAL A 373 -0.42 -13.08 10.13
CA VAL A 373 1.05 -13.07 9.98
C VAL A 373 1.49 -13.65 8.63
N ARG A 374 0.78 -14.66 8.10
CA ARG A 374 1.05 -15.19 6.76
C ARG A 374 0.71 -14.17 5.67
N GLU A 375 -0.36 -13.41 5.84
CA GLU A 375 -0.70 -12.31 4.93
C GLU A 375 0.37 -11.21 4.96
N LEU A 376 0.78 -10.75 6.16
CA LEU A 376 1.88 -9.80 6.34
C LEU A 376 3.18 -10.29 5.65
N HIS A 377 3.46 -11.59 5.74
CA HIS A 377 4.60 -12.22 5.07
C HIS A 377 4.49 -12.14 3.53
N ILE A 378 3.33 -12.40 2.95
CA ILE A 378 3.12 -12.25 1.50
C ILE A 378 3.32 -10.78 1.10
N MET A 379 2.73 -9.86 1.87
CA MET A 379 2.79 -8.42 1.58
C MET A 379 4.18 -7.82 1.73
N ALA A 380 5.02 -8.38 2.60
CA ALA A 380 6.44 -8.00 2.68
C ALA A 380 7.19 -8.23 1.35
N ARG A 381 6.65 -9.04 0.42
CA ARG A 381 7.21 -9.27 -0.92
C ARG A 381 6.43 -8.49 -1.99
N THR A 382 5.10 -8.51 -1.94
CA THR A 382 4.28 -7.86 -2.99
C THR A 382 4.35 -6.33 -2.93
N ASN A 383 4.35 -5.73 -1.74
CA ASN A 383 4.42 -4.28 -1.58
C ASN A 383 5.71 -3.70 -2.21
N PRO A 384 6.93 -4.14 -1.83
CA PRO A 384 8.13 -3.63 -2.49
C PRO A 384 8.20 -4.00 -3.97
N PHE A 385 7.68 -5.15 -4.41
CA PHE A 385 7.59 -5.48 -5.84
C PHE A 385 6.81 -4.41 -6.63
N TYR A 386 5.59 -4.07 -6.22
CA TYR A 386 4.78 -3.07 -6.93
C TYR A 386 5.40 -1.67 -6.89
N LEU A 387 5.98 -1.27 -5.76
CA LEU A 387 6.67 0.02 -5.63
C LEU A 387 7.89 0.08 -6.57
N LEU A 388 8.74 -0.95 -6.54
CA LEU A 388 9.95 -1.03 -7.37
C LEU A 388 9.63 -1.22 -8.86
N SER A 389 8.52 -1.85 -9.22
CA SER A 389 8.02 -1.90 -10.60
C SER A 389 7.72 -0.50 -11.16
N ASN A 390 7.47 0.50 -10.31
CA ASN A 390 7.22 1.88 -10.72
C ASN A 390 8.45 2.80 -10.58
N MET A 391 9.63 2.23 -10.32
CA MET A 391 10.91 2.97 -10.23
C MET A 391 11.94 2.41 -11.23
N VAL A 392 12.72 3.27 -11.87
CA VAL A 392 13.82 2.84 -12.74
C VAL A 392 15.09 2.65 -11.90
N GLY A 393 15.73 1.47 -12.01
CA GLY A 393 16.94 1.15 -11.27
C GLY A 393 18.23 1.65 -11.93
N PRO A 394 19.35 1.73 -11.18
CA PRO A 394 20.63 2.20 -11.69
C PRO A 394 21.19 1.36 -12.85
N ASN A 395 21.02 0.03 -12.83
CA ASN A 395 21.45 -0.85 -13.92
C ASN A 395 20.70 -0.54 -15.23
N ALA A 396 19.40 -0.29 -15.13
CA ALA A 396 18.56 0.08 -16.26
C ALA A 396 18.96 1.44 -16.85
N ILE A 397 19.26 2.43 -16.00
CA ILE A 397 19.78 3.75 -16.42
C ILE A 397 21.12 3.59 -17.14
N ALA A 398 22.05 2.81 -16.57
CA ALA A 398 23.35 2.55 -17.16
C ALA A 398 23.22 1.85 -18.54
N THR A 399 22.34 0.86 -18.62
CA THR A 399 22.03 0.14 -19.87
C THR A 399 21.41 1.05 -20.94
N ALA A 400 20.64 2.06 -20.51
CA ALA A 400 20.11 3.11 -21.37
C ALA A 400 21.12 4.23 -21.68
N ASN A 401 22.43 3.95 -21.64
CA ASN A 401 23.52 4.91 -21.85
C ASN A 401 23.53 6.08 -20.85
N ASN A 402 23.24 5.80 -19.57
CA ASN A 402 23.11 6.81 -18.51
C ASN A 402 22.08 7.90 -18.84
N ASN A 403 20.94 7.52 -19.41
CA ASN A 403 19.88 8.46 -19.74
C ASN A 403 19.18 8.96 -18.47
N THR A 404 19.56 10.16 -18.03
CA THR A 404 19.01 10.83 -16.84
C THR A 404 17.57 11.33 -17.00
N LYS A 405 16.94 11.15 -18.16
CA LYS A 405 15.51 11.45 -18.34
C LYS A 405 14.59 10.30 -17.91
N LEU A 406 15.16 9.15 -17.50
CA LEU A 406 14.39 7.98 -17.05
C LEU A 406 14.06 7.99 -15.56
N ASP A 407 14.81 8.72 -14.74
CA ASP A 407 14.75 8.70 -13.28
C ASP A 407 14.38 10.07 -12.66
N ILE A 408 13.80 10.95 -13.46
CA ILE A 408 13.29 12.27 -13.02
C ILE A 408 11.75 12.29 -12.87
N TYR A 409 11.11 11.13 -12.95
CA TYR A 409 9.68 10.97 -12.73
C TYR A 409 9.43 10.16 -11.46
N SER A 410 8.55 10.69 -10.60
CA SER A 410 8.12 10.05 -9.36
C SER A 410 7.02 9.01 -9.61
N ILE A 411 6.54 8.36 -8.54
CA ILE A 411 5.50 7.35 -8.59
C ILE A 411 4.11 8.01 -8.49
N PRO A 412 3.21 7.79 -9.47
CA PRO A 412 1.81 8.17 -9.35
C PRO A 412 1.06 7.32 -8.33
N VAL A 413 -0.01 7.84 -7.73
CA VAL A 413 -0.81 7.15 -6.69
C VAL A 413 -1.25 5.73 -7.08
N CYS A 414 -1.58 5.47 -8.36
CA CYS A 414 -1.87 4.13 -8.86
C CYS A 414 -0.83 3.54 -9.83
N GLY A 415 0.40 4.06 -9.81
CA GLY A 415 1.48 3.62 -10.68
C GLY A 415 1.22 3.85 -12.17
N LEU A 416 1.94 3.11 -13.01
CA LEU A 416 1.93 3.24 -14.48
C LEU A 416 0.92 2.33 -15.20
N GLY A 417 0.11 1.57 -14.45
CA GLY A 417 -0.92 0.68 -14.98
C GLY A 417 -2.36 1.18 -14.81
N SER A 418 -2.57 2.34 -14.20
CA SER A 418 -3.88 2.92 -13.92
C SER A 418 -3.83 4.45 -14.07
N ASP A 419 -4.98 5.07 -14.36
CA ASP A 419 -5.12 6.52 -14.46
C ASP A 419 -5.88 7.17 -13.29
N CYS A 420 -6.10 6.41 -12.21
CA CYS A 420 -6.65 6.95 -10.96
C CYS A 420 -5.85 8.21 -10.52
N TYR A 421 -6.50 9.14 -9.81
CA TYR A 421 -5.87 10.39 -9.38
C TYR A 421 -5.22 11.18 -10.53
N GLY A 422 -5.63 10.91 -11.78
CA GLY A 422 -5.05 11.52 -12.98
C GLY A 422 -3.60 11.17 -13.24
N GLY A 423 -3.04 10.16 -12.56
CA GLY A 423 -1.61 9.85 -12.58
C GLY A 423 -0.73 11.01 -12.08
N MET A 424 -1.25 11.81 -11.14
CA MET A 424 -0.52 12.93 -10.53
C MET A 424 0.34 12.48 -9.35
N ILE A 425 1.30 13.33 -8.99
CA ILE A 425 2.23 13.13 -7.88
C ILE A 425 1.80 13.99 -6.70
N PHE A 426 1.67 13.35 -5.55
CA PHE A 426 1.24 13.92 -4.27
C PHE A 426 2.33 13.72 -3.21
N TRP A 427 2.11 14.22 -2.00
CA TRP A 427 2.89 13.89 -0.80
C TRP A 427 2.94 12.37 -0.53
N ASP A 428 1.99 11.60 -1.06
CA ASP A 428 1.96 10.13 -1.13
C ASP A 428 3.31 9.52 -1.49
N ALA A 429 3.96 10.08 -2.51
CA ALA A 429 5.25 9.59 -2.99
C ALA A 429 6.35 9.79 -1.95
N ASP A 430 6.36 10.95 -1.27
CA ASP A 430 7.41 11.38 -0.36
C ASP A 430 7.27 10.76 1.04
N VAL A 431 6.04 10.55 1.53
CA VAL A 431 5.76 10.14 2.93
C VAL A 431 5.36 8.68 3.08
N TRP A 432 4.79 8.07 2.05
CA TRP A 432 4.20 6.73 2.16
C TRP A 432 4.90 5.74 1.25
N MET A 433 4.96 6.02 -0.06
CA MET A 433 5.54 5.10 -1.04
C MET A 433 7.07 4.99 -0.94
N ALA A 434 7.78 6.13 -0.88
CA ALA A 434 9.24 6.11 -0.84
C ALA A 434 9.83 5.57 0.46
N PRO A 435 9.42 6.01 1.68
CA PRO A 435 10.24 5.77 2.87
C PRO A 435 10.53 4.30 3.18
N GLY A 436 9.54 3.41 3.04
CA GLY A 436 9.71 1.98 3.28
C GLY A 436 10.65 1.28 2.30
N VAL A 437 10.74 1.75 1.04
CA VAL A 437 11.72 1.23 0.07
C VAL A 437 13.00 2.04 0.03
N GLN A 438 13.01 3.29 0.51
CA GLN A 438 14.19 4.14 0.54
C GLN A 438 15.24 3.58 1.48
N VAL A 439 14.81 3.00 2.61
CA VAL A 439 15.72 2.38 3.59
C VAL A 439 16.41 1.14 3.04
N SER A 440 15.81 0.37 2.13
CA SER A 440 16.40 -0.87 1.57
C SER A 440 16.89 -0.76 0.13
N HIS A 441 16.27 0.10 -0.69
CA HIS A 441 16.56 0.35 -2.10
C HIS A 441 16.78 1.85 -2.40
N PRO A 442 17.69 2.54 -1.69
CA PRO A 442 17.82 3.99 -1.76
C PRO A 442 18.08 4.54 -3.16
N GLN A 443 18.76 3.77 -4.03
CA GLN A 443 19.02 4.17 -5.41
C GLN A 443 17.76 4.21 -6.28
N HIS A 444 16.77 3.36 -6.03
CA HIS A 444 15.48 3.39 -6.72
C HIS A 444 14.59 4.53 -6.20
N ALA A 445 14.58 4.74 -4.88
CA ALA A 445 13.84 5.83 -4.25
C ALA A 445 14.33 7.23 -4.68
N GLN A 446 15.52 7.36 -5.28
CA GLN A 446 15.98 8.62 -5.88
C GLN A 446 15.04 9.18 -6.93
N ASN A 447 14.24 8.36 -7.61
CA ASN A 447 13.25 8.82 -8.58
C ASN A 447 12.28 9.86 -7.99
N VAL A 448 11.86 9.66 -6.74
CA VAL A 448 10.97 10.58 -6.02
C VAL A 448 11.68 11.90 -5.72
N ILE A 449 12.92 11.84 -5.22
CA ILE A 449 13.72 13.03 -4.91
C ILE A 449 14.06 13.83 -6.18
N LYS A 450 14.51 13.16 -7.24
CA LYS A 450 14.89 13.78 -8.51
C LYS A 450 13.71 14.46 -9.21
N TYR A 451 12.50 13.92 -9.08
CA TYR A 451 11.30 14.60 -9.56
C TYR A 451 11.10 15.97 -8.89
N ARG A 452 11.28 16.06 -7.57
CA ARG A 452 11.17 17.33 -6.84
C ARG A 452 12.29 18.30 -7.25
N VAL A 453 13.50 17.80 -7.47
CA VAL A 453 14.63 18.61 -7.98
C VAL A 453 14.33 19.18 -9.37
N GLU A 454 13.83 18.37 -10.32
CA GLU A 454 13.48 18.83 -11.68
C GLU A 454 12.40 19.92 -11.66
N HIS A 455 11.50 19.90 -10.67
CA HIS A 455 10.41 20.88 -10.53
C HIS A 455 10.75 22.07 -9.63
N PHE A 456 11.96 22.16 -9.07
CA PHE A 456 12.33 23.21 -8.13
C PHE A 456 12.22 24.62 -8.73
N ASP A 457 12.70 24.81 -9.96
CA ASP A 457 12.58 26.09 -10.67
C ASP A 457 11.12 26.51 -10.86
N GLN A 458 10.22 25.55 -11.10
CA GLN A 458 8.80 25.85 -11.16
C GLN A 458 8.24 26.19 -9.78
N ALA A 459 8.62 25.47 -8.73
CA ALA A 459 8.19 25.75 -7.36
C ALA A 459 8.60 27.17 -6.93
N GLN A 460 9.74 27.68 -7.39
CA GLN A 460 10.12 29.09 -7.18
C GLN A 460 9.21 30.06 -7.93
N ARG A 461 8.84 29.76 -9.19
CA ARG A 461 7.88 30.58 -9.96
C ARG A 461 6.48 30.56 -9.36
N ASN A 462 6.06 29.45 -8.76
CA ASN A 462 4.76 29.33 -8.09
C ASN A 462 4.61 30.32 -6.93
N VAL A 463 5.70 30.72 -6.26
CA VAL A 463 5.66 31.75 -5.21
C VAL A 463 5.17 33.09 -5.77
N GLU A 464 5.48 33.40 -7.03
CA GLU A 464 5.05 34.63 -7.71
C GLU A 464 3.54 34.68 -7.97
N THR A 465 2.85 33.52 -7.89
CA THR A 465 1.40 33.43 -8.08
C THR A 465 0.59 33.66 -6.81
N ALA A 466 1.20 34.18 -5.74
CA ALA A 466 0.55 34.47 -4.45
C ALA A 466 -0.69 35.37 -4.50
N TYR A 467 -0.95 36.08 -5.60
CA TYR A 467 -2.23 36.75 -5.84
C TYR A 467 -3.42 35.77 -5.94
N GLN A 468 -3.15 34.48 -6.17
CA GLN A 468 -4.13 33.40 -6.08
C GLN A 468 -4.54 33.13 -4.62
N SER A 469 -3.74 33.52 -3.63
CA SER A 469 -4.13 33.28 -2.23
C SER A 469 -5.36 34.10 -1.80
N SER A 470 -6.03 33.67 -0.74
CA SER A 470 -7.11 34.36 -0.03
C SER A 470 -6.73 35.79 0.40
N LYS A 471 -5.44 36.03 0.59
CA LYS A 471 -4.89 37.36 0.93
C LYS A 471 -4.78 38.27 -0.28
N ASN A 472 -4.76 37.72 -1.50
CA ASN A 472 -4.69 38.43 -2.79
C ASN A 472 -3.63 39.56 -2.81
N GLN A 473 -2.42 39.23 -2.36
CA GLN A 473 -1.32 40.20 -2.20
C GLN A 473 -0.18 39.88 -3.17
N THR A 474 -0.07 40.65 -4.25
CA THR A 474 1.11 40.61 -5.12
C THR A 474 2.35 41.13 -4.36
N GLY A 475 3.45 40.39 -4.42
CA GLY A 475 4.72 40.78 -3.77
C GLY A 475 4.79 40.51 -2.26
N ARG A 476 3.87 39.72 -1.70
CA ARG A 476 3.93 39.25 -0.30
C ARG A 476 5.22 38.47 0.00
N PHE A 477 5.65 37.66 -0.97
CA PHE A 477 6.83 36.81 -0.85
C PHE A 477 8.01 37.43 -1.59
N THR A 478 9.18 37.52 -0.95
CA THR A 478 10.41 38.00 -1.59
C THR A 478 11.04 36.87 -2.41
N PRO A 479 11.84 37.19 -3.45
CA PRO A 479 12.58 36.17 -4.21
C PRO A 479 13.39 35.25 -3.30
N GLY A 480 13.46 33.96 -3.65
CA GLY A 480 14.20 32.93 -2.92
C GLY A 480 13.34 31.89 -2.20
N GLY A 481 12.02 32.03 -2.21
CA GLY A 481 11.09 31.01 -1.73
C GLY A 481 10.77 29.95 -2.80
N ALA A 482 10.28 28.78 -2.37
CA ALA A 482 9.69 27.79 -3.25
C ALA A 482 8.40 27.22 -2.64
N VAL A 483 7.39 26.98 -3.48
CA VAL A 483 6.14 26.30 -3.11
C VAL A 483 5.74 25.31 -4.21
N TYR A 484 5.69 24.03 -3.86
CA TYR A 484 5.17 22.96 -4.70
C TYR A 484 3.64 22.91 -4.60
N PRO A 485 2.94 22.61 -5.72
CA PRO A 485 1.49 22.46 -5.71
C PRO A 485 1.07 21.18 -4.98
N TRP A 486 -0.16 21.16 -4.44
CA TRP A 486 -0.73 19.96 -3.81
C TRP A 486 -0.68 18.73 -4.72
N THR A 487 -1.08 18.89 -5.98
CA THR A 487 -0.95 17.86 -7.01
C THR A 487 0.00 18.33 -8.09
N SER A 488 0.99 17.51 -8.42
CA SER A 488 1.96 17.84 -9.46
C SER A 488 1.81 16.91 -10.66
N GLY A 489 1.74 17.50 -11.86
CA GLY A 489 1.71 16.80 -13.15
C GLY A 489 2.93 17.18 -14.00
N ARG A 490 2.71 17.39 -15.31
CA ARG A 490 3.78 17.72 -16.27
C ARG A 490 4.60 18.96 -15.91
N PHE A 491 3.92 20.03 -15.49
CA PHE A 491 4.54 21.33 -15.35
C PHE A 491 4.86 21.70 -13.90
N GLY A 492 4.21 21.07 -12.92
CA GLY A 492 4.35 21.41 -11.49
C GLY A 492 3.88 22.82 -11.12
N ASN A 493 2.98 23.42 -11.90
CA ASN A 493 2.40 24.73 -11.64
C ASN A 493 1.17 24.66 -10.73
N CYS A 494 0.77 25.79 -10.14
CA CYS A 494 -0.45 25.88 -9.34
C CYS A 494 -1.69 25.83 -10.25
N THR A 495 -2.55 24.83 -10.05
CA THR A 495 -3.74 24.58 -10.87
C THR A 495 -4.98 24.30 -10.01
N GLY A 496 -6.13 24.04 -10.62
CA GLY A 496 -7.40 23.80 -9.92
C GLY A 496 -7.47 22.47 -9.17
N THR A 497 -6.65 21.47 -9.52
CA THR A 497 -6.44 20.29 -8.67
C THR A 497 -5.23 20.47 -7.75
N GLY A 498 -4.20 21.22 -8.18
CA GLY A 498 -2.97 21.44 -7.42
C GLY A 498 -2.80 22.88 -6.95
N ALA A 499 -3.62 23.33 -6.00
CA ALA A 499 -3.43 24.66 -5.41
C ALA A 499 -2.10 24.73 -4.63
N CYS A 500 -1.39 25.85 -4.73
CA CYS A 500 -0.18 26.11 -3.94
C CYS A 500 -0.44 26.93 -2.68
N PHE A 501 -1.64 27.52 -2.57
CA PHE A 501 -2.00 28.42 -1.49
C PHE A 501 -3.36 28.04 -0.92
N ASP A 502 -3.53 28.36 0.36
CA ASP A 502 -4.77 28.23 1.13
C ASP A 502 -5.33 26.80 1.23
N TYR A 503 -4.44 25.83 1.19
CA TYR A 503 -4.77 24.42 1.26
C TYR A 503 -3.69 23.66 2.04
N GLU A 504 -3.32 22.45 1.60
CA GLU A 504 -2.37 21.56 2.25
C GLU A 504 -0.91 22.00 2.04
N TYR A 505 -0.48 22.94 2.88
CA TYR A 505 0.89 23.47 2.84
C TYR A 505 1.95 22.47 3.31
N HIS A 506 1.57 21.46 4.10
CA HIS A 506 2.50 20.48 4.66
C HIS A 506 3.31 19.73 3.61
N LEU A 507 2.77 19.50 2.41
CA LEU A 507 3.47 18.86 1.29
C LEU A 507 4.89 19.39 1.08
N ASN A 508 5.11 20.69 1.30
CA ASN A 508 6.43 21.29 1.15
C ASN A 508 7.40 20.85 2.25
N GLY A 509 6.95 20.75 3.50
CA GLY A 509 7.77 20.18 4.58
C GLY A 509 8.00 18.68 4.37
N ASP A 510 7.00 17.95 3.87
CA ASP A 510 7.09 16.52 3.57
C ASP A 510 8.19 16.20 2.53
N ILE A 511 8.28 17.02 1.48
CA ILE A 511 9.37 16.94 0.50
C ILE A 511 10.74 17.09 1.17
N SER A 512 10.86 18.05 2.10
CA SER A 512 12.11 18.25 2.85
C SER A 512 12.42 17.10 3.80
N LEU A 513 11.42 16.46 4.42
CA LEU A 513 11.62 15.24 5.21
C LEU A 513 12.20 14.12 4.34
N ALA A 514 11.66 13.89 3.14
CA ALA A 514 12.18 12.89 2.21
C ALA A 514 13.64 13.17 1.80
N MET A 515 14.01 14.44 1.63
CA MET A 515 15.38 14.87 1.36
C MET A 515 16.32 14.64 2.55
N ASN A 516 15.88 14.91 3.78
CA ASN A 516 16.65 14.65 4.99
C ASN A 516 16.88 13.15 5.17
N ASN A 517 15.82 12.34 5.00
CA ASN A 517 15.91 10.88 5.01
C ASN A 517 16.89 10.37 3.95
N HIS A 518 16.94 11.01 2.77
CA HIS A 518 17.89 10.65 1.72
C HIS A 518 19.34 10.77 2.20
N LEU A 519 19.73 11.89 2.83
CA LEU A 519 21.07 12.04 3.41
C LEU A 519 21.33 10.97 4.47
N ILE A 520 20.41 10.80 5.42
CA ILE A 520 20.58 9.90 6.56
C ILE A 520 20.75 8.45 6.13
N ILE A 521 20.04 8.02 5.07
CA ILE A 521 20.09 6.66 4.56
C ILE A 521 21.32 6.45 3.67
N THR A 522 21.61 7.40 2.76
CA THR A 522 22.62 7.20 1.70
C THR A 522 24.03 7.64 2.08
N GLY A 523 24.16 8.57 3.03
CA GLY A 523 25.41 9.25 3.33
C GLY A 523 25.86 10.27 2.26
N ASP A 524 25.03 10.59 1.26
CA ASP A 524 25.38 11.49 0.15
C ASP A 524 25.39 12.97 0.57
N GLU A 525 26.44 13.33 1.32
CA GLU A 525 26.66 14.68 1.85
C GLU A 525 26.81 15.74 0.75
N GLU A 526 27.47 15.40 -0.36
CA GLU A 526 27.69 16.34 -1.48
C GLU A 526 26.37 16.66 -2.19
N TYR A 527 25.62 15.63 -2.61
CA TYR A 527 24.34 15.85 -3.27
C TYR A 527 23.34 16.57 -2.36
N PHE A 528 23.27 16.20 -1.08
CA PHE A 528 22.41 16.88 -0.13
C PHE A 528 22.80 18.36 0.02
N ASN A 529 24.07 18.67 0.27
CA ASN A 529 24.50 20.06 0.47
C ASN A 529 24.32 20.93 -0.78
N ASP A 530 24.62 20.39 -1.96
CA ASP A 530 24.68 21.18 -3.19
C ASP A 530 23.32 21.26 -3.91
N THR A 531 22.44 20.27 -3.71
CA THR A 531 21.16 20.16 -4.42
C THR A 531 19.95 20.22 -3.49
N LEU A 532 19.91 19.40 -2.43
CA LEU A 532 18.69 19.22 -1.62
C LEU A 532 18.52 20.31 -0.55
N LEU A 533 19.59 20.66 0.16
CA LEU A 533 19.58 21.69 1.19
C LEU A 533 19.18 23.08 0.65
N PRO A 534 19.57 23.51 -0.57
CA PRO A 534 19.02 24.71 -1.20
C PRO A 534 17.48 24.69 -1.34
N ILE A 535 16.88 23.53 -1.63
CA ILE A 535 15.43 23.39 -1.73
C ILE A 535 14.79 23.53 -0.34
N SER A 536 15.30 22.84 0.67
CA SER A 536 14.85 23.00 2.07
C SER A 536 14.96 24.46 2.55
N ASN A 537 16.03 25.16 2.18
CA ASN A 537 16.20 26.59 2.49
C ASN A 537 15.13 27.46 1.80
N ALA A 538 14.80 27.19 0.53
CA ALA A 538 13.76 27.93 -0.19
C ALA A 538 12.36 27.67 0.37
N ILE A 539 12.07 26.45 0.81
CA ILE A 539 10.82 26.10 1.48
C ILE A 539 10.74 26.79 2.86
N ALA A 540 11.83 26.77 3.63
CA ALA A 540 11.91 27.51 4.90
C ALA A 540 11.71 29.02 4.68
N HIS A 541 12.33 29.59 3.65
CA HIS A 541 12.13 30.98 3.29
C HIS A 541 10.66 31.30 2.99
N PHE A 542 9.98 30.45 2.23
CA PHE A 542 8.55 30.57 1.94
C PHE A 542 7.69 30.49 3.22
N PHE A 543 7.86 29.45 4.05
CA PHE A 543 7.15 29.30 5.33
C PHE A 543 7.34 30.51 6.24
N GLY A 544 8.56 31.06 6.30
CA GLY A 544 8.86 32.23 7.10
C GLY A 544 8.02 33.46 6.76
N GLN A 545 7.60 33.59 5.50
CA GLN A 545 6.78 34.69 4.98
C GLN A 545 5.29 34.34 4.90
N LEU A 546 4.97 33.05 4.90
CA LEU A 546 3.60 32.54 4.92
C LEU A 546 2.91 32.86 6.26
N LEU A 547 3.62 32.62 7.36
CA LEU A 547 3.17 32.86 8.74
C LEU A 547 2.98 34.34 9.05
N ASP A 548 1.87 34.67 9.74
CA ASP A 548 1.61 36.02 10.26
C ASP A 548 1.78 36.04 11.79
N PHE A 549 2.32 37.15 12.32
CA PHE A 549 2.38 37.35 13.76
C PHE A 549 1.03 37.86 14.28
N ASN A 550 0.40 37.10 15.15
CA ASN A 550 -0.83 37.49 15.82
C ASN A 550 -0.49 38.21 17.14
N GLU A 551 -0.67 39.53 17.19
CA GLU A 551 -0.38 40.32 18.39
C GLU A 551 -1.21 39.91 19.62
N THR A 552 -2.38 39.30 19.42
CA THR A 552 -3.27 38.89 20.52
C THR A 552 -2.78 37.61 21.19
N SER A 553 -2.39 36.60 20.41
CA SER A 553 -1.83 35.35 20.94
C SER A 553 -0.34 35.47 21.27
N GLY A 554 0.35 36.46 20.68
CA GLY A 554 1.79 36.63 20.76
C GLY A 554 2.57 35.57 20.00
N ALA A 555 1.95 34.94 18.99
CA ALA A 555 2.51 33.82 18.25
C ALA A 555 2.52 34.04 16.73
N TYR A 556 3.41 33.34 16.03
CA TYR A 556 3.29 33.20 14.57
C TYR A 556 2.31 32.07 14.25
N GLU A 557 1.32 32.36 13.41
CA GLU A 557 0.22 31.45 13.08
C GLU A 557 0.09 31.28 11.56
N LEU A 558 -0.24 30.06 11.16
CA LEU A 558 -0.67 29.74 9.80
C LEU A 558 -2.18 29.99 9.69
N TRP A 559 -2.60 30.71 8.66
CA TRP A 559 -4.01 31.06 8.44
C TRP A 559 -4.51 30.43 7.15
N ASN A 560 -5.77 30.01 7.17
CA ASN A 560 -6.50 29.48 6.01
C ASN A 560 -5.76 28.33 5.34
N ALA A 561 -5.62 27.21 6.04
CA ALA A 561 -4.88 26.04 5.57
C ALA A 561 -5.68 24.76 5.84
N THR A 562 -5.20 23.65 5.31
CA THR A 562 -5.75 22.31 5.51
C THR A 562 -4.61 21.42 5.97
N ASP A 563 -4.83 20.65 7.01
CA ASP A 563 -3.91 19.60 7.45
C ASP A 563 -4.30 18.28 6.76
N PRO A 564 -3.58 17.17 6.98
CA PRO A 564 -3.90 15.88 6.36
C PRO A 564 -5.35 15.41 6.57
N ASP A 565 -6.02 15.78 7.67
CA ASP A 565 -7.48 15.62 7.77
C ASP A 565 -8.23 16.59 6.85
N GLU A 566 -8.47 16.15 5.61
CA GLU A 566 -9.16 16.95 4.60
C GLU A 566 -10.64 17.22 4.91
N TYR A 567 -11.24 16.60 5.95
CA TYR A 567 -12.57 16.99 6.43
C TYR A 567 -12.57 18.38 7.08
N ALA A 568 -11.42 18.85 7.55
CA ALA A 568 -11.21 20.18 8.11
C ALA A 568 -10.44 21.09 7.14
N ASN A 569 -11.14 21.62 6.13
CA ASN A 569 -10.54 22.47 5.10
C ASN A 569 -10.60 23.97 5.47
N GLN A 570 -9.57 24.75 5.08
CA GLN A 570 -9.51 26.22 5.22
C GLN A 570 -9.66 26.74 6.66
N VAL A 571 -9.02 26.04 7.61
CA VAL A 571 -9.00 26.37 9.04
C VAL A 571 -7.70 27.06 9.46
N ASN A 572 -7.61 27.54 10.71
CA ASN A 572 -6.49 28.35 11.19
C ASN A 572 -5.68 27.63 12.27
N ASN A 573 -4.37 27.90 12.28
CA ASN A 573 -3.38 27.37 13.21
C ASN A 573 -3.56 25.87 13.43
N ILE A 574 -3.22 25.13 12.37
CA ILE A 574 -3.45 23.70 12.20
C ILE A 574 -2.30 22.89 12.82
N GLY A 575 -2.60 21.79 13.49
CA GLY A 575 -1.72 21.07 14.40
C GLY A 575 -0.48 20.50 13.72
N PHE A 576 -0.66 19.62 12.74
CA PHE A 576 0.43 18.89 12.09
C PHE A 576 1.33 19.83 11.30
N THR A 577 0.78 20.65 10.41
CA THR A 577 1.59 21.57 9.58
C THR A 577 2.36 22.56 10.45
N THR A 578 1.80 23.02 11.59
CA THR A 578 2.53 23.92 12.50
C THR A 578 3.74 23.22 13.14
N ALA A 579 3.59 21.96 13.57
CA ALA A 579 4.70 21.17 14.09
C ALA A 579 5.77 20.94 13.02
N LEU A 580 5.36 20.58 11.81
CA LEU A 580 6.22 20.36 10.65
C LEU A 580 7.02 21.62 10.29
N MET A 581 6.36 22.78 10.17
CA MET A 581 7.02 24.05 9.88
C MET A 581 8.04 24.43 10.96
N GLN A 582 7.68 24.23 12.24
CA GLN A 582 8.59 24.52 13.35
C GLN A 582 9.83 23.61 13.28
N ARG A 583 9.64 22.30 13.07
CA ARG A 583 10.74 21.34 12.93
C ARG A 583 11.61 21.67 11.72
N HIS A 584 11.00 21.95 10.57
CA HIS A 584 11.66 22.30 9.32
C HIS A 584 12.61 23.49 9.47
N PHE A 585 12.19 24.55 10.17
CA PHE A 585 13.05 25.71 10.46
C PHE A 585 14.30 25.35 11.26
N LEU A 586 14.14 24.50 12.27
CA LEU A 586 15.22 24.10 13.16
C LEU A 586 16.19 23.16 12.45
N GLU A 587 15.68 22.12 11.79
CA GLU A 587 16.49 21.15 11.03
C GLU A 587 17.24 21.82 9.87
N THR A 588 16.58 22.69 9.09
CA THR A 588 17.25 23.39 7.99
C THR A 588 18.41 24.25 8.51
N ASN A 589 18.27 24.89 9.68
CA ASN A 589 19.35 25.64 10.31
C ASN A 589 20.47 24.74 10.86
N GLU A 590 20.13 23.57 11.38
CA GLU A 590 21.07 22.55 11.83
C GLU A 590 21.92 22.05 10.65
N PHE A 591 21.28 21.64 9.55
CA PHE A 591 21.98 21.23 8.33
C PHE A 591 22.80 22.36 7.71
N ASN A 592 22.28 23.60 7.67
CA ASN A 592 23.06 24.76 7.24
C ASN A 592 24.36 24.88 8.06
N SER A 593 24.25 24.79 9.39
CA SER A 593 25.41 24.87 10.28
C SER A 593 26.39 23.73 10.05
N TRP A 594 25.89 22.51 9.88
CA TRP A 594 26.71 21.32 9.61
C TRP A 594 27.51 21.47 8.32
N PHE A 595 26.91 21.97 7.24
CA PHE A 595 27.59 22.19 5.96
C PHE A 595 28.29 23.56 5.85
N GLY A 596 28.47 24.28 6.96
CA GLY A 596 29.20 25.56 7.00
C GLY A 596 28.48 26.73 6.32
N ARG A 597 27.18 26.60 6.06
CA ARG A 597 26.28 27.68 5.62
C ARG A 597 25.81 28.49 6.84
N SER A 598 25.46 29.76 6.63
CA SER A 598 24.97 30.60 7.72
C SER A 598 23.53 30.22 8.10
N PRO A 599 23.24 29.88 9.36
CA PRO A 599 21.87 29.68 9.81
C PRO A 599 21.09 31.00 9.78
N ASN A 600 19.79 30.93 9.57
CA ASN A 600 18.90 32.08 9.55
C ASN A 600 18.25 32.29 10.94
N ALA A 601 18.69 33.34 11.64
CA ALA A 601 18.19 33.68 12.97
C ALA A 601 16.69 33.99 13.00
N SER A 602 16.10 34.49 11.90
CA SER A 602 14.66 34.76 11.84
C SER A 602 13.83 33.48 11.87
N TRP A 603 14.34 32.37 11.33
CA TRP A 603 13.64 31.08 11.37
C TRP A 603 13.62 30.51 12.79
N ALA A 604 14.74 30.59 13.51
CA ALA A 604 14.80 30.22 14.93
C ALA A 604 13.88 31.10 15.80
N ASP A 605 13.86 32.42 15.57
CA ASP A 605 12.94 33.32 16.28
C ASP A 605 11.48 32.98 16.03
N LYS A 606 11.11 32.73 14.77
CA LYS A 606 9.74 32.31 14.40
C LYS A 606 9.37 30.98 15.04
N ALA A 607 10.21 29.96 14.88
CA ALA A 607 10.00 28.64 15.50
C ALA A 607 9.76 28.77 17.02
N SER A 608 10.55 29.57 17.73
CA SER A 608 10.38 29.79 19.18
C SER A 608 9.08 30.49 19.59
N LYS A 609 8.40 31.14 18.64
CA LYS A 609 7.15 31.89 18.83
C LYS A 609 5.97 31.27 18.11
N MET A 610 6.13 30.13 17.44
CA MET A 610 5.01 29.32 16.95
C MET A 610 4.41 28.54 18.13
N ARG A 611 3.11 28.27 18.08
CA ARG A 611 2.41 27.52 19.13
C ARG A 611 1.45 26.52 18.50
N LEU A 612 1.63 25.26 18.84
CA LEU A 612 0.64 24.24 18.53
C LEU A 612 -0.69 24.57 19.23
N PRO A 613 -1.82 24.31 18.57
CA PRO A 613 -3.11 24.41 19.22
C PRO A 613 -3.26 23.22 20.20
N ILE A 614 -3.17 23.49 21.50
CA ILE A 614 -3.25 22.46 22.55
C ILE A 614 -4.57 22.59 23.32
N ASN A 615 -5.24 21.47 23.54
CA ASN A 615 -6.28 21.38 24.56
C ASN A 615 -5.68 20.85 25.87
N GLU A 616 -5.34 21.77 26.78
CA GLU A 616 -4.69 21.44 28.06
C GLU A 616 -5.54 20.57 28.99
N LYS A 617 -6.87 20.60 28.85
CA LYS A 617 -7.78 19.76 29.66
C LYS A 617 -7.76 18.31 29.22
N ALA A 618 -7.80 18.07 27.92
CA ALA A 618 -7.76 16.73 27.34
C ALA A 618 -6.31 16.21 27.20
N GLY A 619 -5.32 17.11 27.22
CA GLY A 619 -3.92 16.75 27.03
C GLY A 619 -3.63 16.28 25.62
N ILE A 620 -4.15 16.98 24.60
CA ILE A 620 -3.93 16.64 23.19
C ILE A 620 -3.56 17.88 22.37
N ILE A 621 -2.84 17.65 21.27
CA ILE A 621 -2.78 18.61 20.16
C ILE A 621 -4.13 18.51 19.44
N VAL A 622 -4.78 19.65 19.16
CA VAL A 622 -6.01 19.68 18.35
C VAL A 622 -5.65 19.90 16.88
N GLU A 623 -6.45 19.39 15.94
CA GLU A 623 -6.15 19.53 14.50
C GLU A 623 -6.16 21.00 14.04
N TYR A 624 -6.97 21.85 14.66
CA TYR A 624 -7.03 23.27 14.33
C TYR A 624 -7.60 24.11 15.47
N THR A 625 -7.31 25.41 15.43
CA THR A 625 -7.87 26.35 16.41
C THR A 625 -9.38 26.48 16.24
N GLY A 626 -10.11 26.20 17.32
CA GLY A 626 -11.58 26.19 17.32
C GLY A 626 -12.20 24.82 17.12
N MET A 627 -11.40 23.76 16.94
CA MET A 627 -11.87 22.37 16.96
C MET A 627 -12.67 22.09 18.24
N ASN A 628 -13.72 21.30 18.11
CA ASN A 628 -14.57 20.87 19.22
C ASN A 628 -14.69 19.33 19.24
N GLY A 629 -15.35 18.78 20.25
CA GLY A 629 -15.44 17.33 20.48
C GLY A 629 -16.24 16.53 19.45
N SER A 630 -16.96 17.17 18.51
CA SER A 630 -17.76 16.51 17.48
C SER A 630 -17.00 16.21 16.18
N VAL A 631 -15.67 16.40 16.16
CA VAL A 631 -14.83 16.12 14.98
C VAL A 631 -14.91 14.64 14.57
N ALA A 632 -14.84 14.41 13.27
CA ALA A 632 -14.60 13.11 12.64
C ALA A 632 -13.42 13.30 11.69
N VAL A 633 -12.49 12.35 11.70
CA VAL A 633 -11.17 12.50 11.07
C VAL A 633 -11.06 11.56 9.88
N LYS A 634 -10.69 12.09 8.71
CA LYS A 634 -10.57 11.33 7.45
C LYS A 634 -9.40 10.37 7.48
N GLN A 635 -8.23 10.80 7.96
CA GLN A 635 -6.97 10.06 7.90
C GLN A 635 -6.01 10.53 9.01
N ALA A 636 -4.87 9.84 9.16
CA ALA A 636 -3.88 10.23 10.17
C ALA A 636 -3.42 11.68 9.98
N ASP A 637 -3.53 12.49 11.04
CA ASP A 637 -3.19 13.91 11.06
C ASP A 637 -2.26 14.21 12.25
N VAL A 638 -2.80 14.47 13.44
CA VAL A 638 -2.00 14.76 14.64
C VAL A 638 -1.07 13.60 15.01
N VAL A 639 -1.48 12.36 14.71
CA VAL A 639 -0.65 11.15 14.92
C VAL A 639 0.63 11.20 14.06
N LEU A 640 0.63 11.91 12.93
CA LEU A 640 1.81 12.07 12.08
C LEU A 640 2.89 12.94 12.72
N VAL A 641 2.56 13.76 13.73
CA VAL A 641 3.56 14.50 14.50
C VAL A 641 4.54 13.55 15.18
N ASP A 642 4.02 12.45 15.72
CA ASP A 642 4.81 11.42 16.39
C ASP A 642 5.46 10.48 15.37
N ASP A 643 4.77 10.11 14.30
CA ASP A 643 5.32 9.21 13.27
C ASP A 643 6.52 9.84 12.52
N LEU A 644 6.35 11.05 11.97
CA LEU A 644 7.23 11.59 10.92
C LEU A 644 8.25 12.63 11.39
N LEU A 645 7.96 13.40 12.44
CA LEU A 645 8.65 14.70 12.66
C LEU A 645 9.77 14.68 13.70
N HIS A 646 9.99 13.55 14.39
CA HIS A 646 10.85 13.50 15.60
C HIS A 646 10.58 14.68 16.56
N TYR A 647 9.31 15.05 16.68
CA TYR A 647 8.88 16.24 17.40
C TYR A 647 8.71 15.92 18.90
N PRO A 648 9.25 16.72 19.83
CA PRO A 648 9.04 16.49 21.26
C PRO A 648 7.57 16.69 21.65
N ASN A 649 6.83 15.59 21.80
CA ASN A 649 5.41 15.61 22.08
C ASN A 649 5.09 14.90 23.41
N PRO A 650 4.66 15.62 24.47
CA PRO A 650 4.26 15.00 25.73
C PRO A 650 2.86 14.37 25.68
N TYR A 651 2.12 14.53 24.58
CA TYR A 651 0.72 14.15 24.43
C TYR A 651 0.50 12.91 23.55
N SER A 652 1.57 12.24 23.09
CA SER A 652 1.50 11.22 22.04
C SER A 652 0.50 10.08 22.30
N LEU A 653 0.48 9.53 23.52
CA LEU A 653 -0.48 8.47 23.88
C LEU A 653 -1.93 8.99 23.87
N SER A 654 -2.17 10.17 24.43
CA SER A 654 -3.50 10.78 24.46
C SER A 654 -3.97 11.20 23.06
N ASN A 655 -3.06 11.65 22.20
CA ASN A 655 -3.33 11.90 20.79
C ASN A 655 -3.74 10.59 20.10
N LEU A 656 -2.93 9.53 20.23
CA LEU A 656 -3.22 8.22 19.64
C LEU A 656 -4.62 7.74 20.01
N ASP A 657 -4.93 7.73 21.31
CA ASP A 657 -6.22 7.23 21.80
C ASP A 657 -7.40 8.10 21.35
N TYR A 658 -7.25 9.42 21.40
CA TYR A 658 -8.30 10.34 20.98
C TYR A 658 -8.58 10.22 19.49
N TYR A 659 -7.55 10.28 18.64
CA TYR A 659 -7.72 10.32 17.19
C TYR A 659 -8.09 8.96 16.61
N ALA A 660 -7.64 7.84 17.17
CA ALA A 660 -8.12 6.52 16.78
C ALA A 660 -9.64 6.38 16.98
N ALA A 661 -10.17 6.94 18.08
CA ALA A 661 -11.60 6.93 18.35
C ALA A 661 -12.42 7.89 17.49
N LYS A 662 -11.78 8.89 16.87
CA LYS A 662 -12.40 9.87 15.96
C LYS A 662 -12.22 9.52 14.48
N GLN A 663 -11.36 8.55 14.19
CA GLN A 663 -11.06 8.11 12.84
C GLN A 663 -12.32 7.54 12.16
N SER A 664 -12.60 8.06 10.98
CA SER A 664 -13.68 7.57 10.12
C SER A 664 -13.29 6.21 9.51
N LEU A 665 -14.31 5.40 9.21
CA LEU A 665 -14.14 4.10 8.55
C LEU A 665 -13.93 4.23 7.03
N ASP A 666 -14.28 5.37 6.42
CA ASP A 666 -14.09 5.66 4.99
C ASP A 666 -12.75 6.36 4.68
N GLY A 667 -11.79 6.27 5.60
CA GLY A 667 -10.44 6.77 5.43
C GLY A 667 -9.60 5.92 4.47
N PRO A 668 -8.53 6.49 3.88
CA PRO A 668 -7.67 5.79 2.95
C PRO A 668 -6.73 4.78 3.64
N ALA A 669 -6.32 3.76 2.88
CA ALA A 669 -5.48 2.61 3.30
C ALA A 669 -4.10 2.93 3.91
N MET A 670 -3.64 4.18 3.90
CA MET A 670 -2.38 4.59 4.52
C MET A 670 -2.49 4.84 6.02
N THR A 671 -3.69 5.20 6.51
CA THR A 671 -3.93 5.74 7.86
C THR A 671 -3.37 4.85 8.96
N TYR A 672 -3.80 3.59 9.01
CA TYR A 672 -3.51 2.71 10.15
C TYR A 672 -2.06 2.23 10.19
N SER A 673 -1.29 2.39 9.11
CA SER A 673 0.16 2.11 9.15
C SER A 673 0.90 3.08 10.08
N SER A 674 0.52 4.37 10.10
CA SER A 674 1.05 5.34 11.07
C SER A 674 0.57 5.05 12.49
N PHE A 675 -0.70 4.62 12.66
CA PHE A 675 -1.17 4.17 13.97
C PHE A 675 -0.38 2.95 14.47
N ALA A 676 -0.02 2.02 13.59
CA ALA A 676 0.81 0.86 13.95
C ALA A 676 2.20 1.30 14.43
N VAL A 677 2.87 2.18 13.67
CA VAL A 677 4.19 2.73 14.03
C VAL A 677 4.13 3.46 15.38
N VAL A 678 3.18 4.40 15.53
CA VAL A 678 3.06 5.21 16.75
C VAL A 678 2.60 4.37 17.93
N ALA A 679 1.64 3.46 17.76
CA ALA A 679 1.21 2.56 18.84
C ALA A 679 2.38 1.72 19.34
N ASN A 680 3.23 1.22 18.44
CA ASN A 680 4.43 0.48 18.82
C ASN A 680 5.40 1.37 19.59
N GLU A 681 5.53 2.64 19.21
CA GLU A 681 6.35 3.60 19.93
C GLU A 681 5.74 3.97 21.29
N VAL A 682 4.48 4.37 21.41
CA VAL A 682 3.99 5.12 22.60
C VAL A 682 3.14 4.30 23.55
N SER A 683 2.57 3.17 23.13
CA SER A 683 1.69 2.37 23.98
C SER A 683 2.47 1.79 25.18
N PRO A 684 1.92 1.86 26.40
CA PRO A 684 2.60 1.37 27.60
C PRO A 684 2.48 -0.15 27.78
N SER A 685 1.50 -0.78 27.14
CA SER A 685 1.09 -2.16 27.33
C SER A 685 0.39 -2.71 26.09
N GLY A 686 0.24 -4.04 26.04
CA GLY A 686 -0.57 -4.68 25.01
C GLY A 686 0.14 -4.92 23.68
N CYS A 687 -0.65 -5.12 22.64
CA CYS A 687 -0.24 -5.51 21.29
C CYS A 687 -1.07 -4.80 20.21
N SER A 688 -1.65 -3.64 20.51
CA SER A 688 -2.45 -2.87 19.54
C SER A 688 -1.70 -2.45 18.29
N SER A 689 -0.35 -2.36 18.34
CA SER A 689 0.47 -2.15 17.14
C SER A 689 0.27 -3.24 16.09
N PHE A 690 0.08 -4.50 16.49
CA PHE A 690 -0.26 -5.59 15.59
C PHE A 690 -1.67 -5.43 15.02
N THR A 691 -2.65 -5.07 15.85
CA THR A 691 -4.03 -4.81 15.40
C THR A 691 -4.05 -3.73 14.33
N TYR A 692 -3.32 -2.63 14.52
CA TYR A 692 -3.21 -1.55 13.54
C TYR A 692 -2.43 -1.95 12.28
N ASP A 693 -1.41 -2.81 12.39
CA ASP A 693 -0.68 -3.34 11.22
C ASP A 693 -1.62 -4.14 10.31
N VAL A 694 -2.37 -5.08 10.90
CA VAL A 694 -3.38 -5.86 10.16
C VAL A 694 -4.48 -4.95 9.60
N TYR A 695 -4.88 -3.92 10.34
CA TYR A 695 -5.86 -2.93 9.85
C TYR A 695 -5.29 -2.08 8.69
N SER A 696 -3.99 -1.81 8.66
CA SER A 696 -3.36 -1.07 7.57
C SER A 696 -3.40 -1.83 6.24
N SER A 697 -3.67 -3.14 6.27
CA SER A 697 -3.55 -4.01 5.09
C SER A 697 -4.79 -4.84 4.77
N SER A 698 -5.20 -5.74 5.67
CA SER A 698 -6.13 -6.83 5.38
C SER A 698 -7.48 -6.40 4.78
N PRO A 699 -8.13 -5.33 5.26
CA PRO A 699 -9.41 -4.93 4.68
C PRO A 699 -9.26 -4.10 3.38
N TYR A 700 -8.04 -3.68 3.03
CA TYR A 700 -7.74 -2.90 1.83
C TYR A 700 -7.22 -3.74 0.68
N VAL A 701 -6.54 -4.87 0.95
CA VAL A 701 -6.07 -5.76 -0.11
C VAL A 701 -7.24 -6.43 -0.84
N ARG A 702 -7.04 -6.66 -2.14
CA ARG A 702 -7.96 -7.40 -2.99
C ARG A 702 -7.28 -8.63 -3.59
N ALA A 703 -8.02 -9.73 -3.57
CA ALA A 703 -7.67 -10.91 -4.35
C ALA A 703 -7.71 -10.59 -5.86
N PRO A 704 -6.89 -11.28 -6.67
CA PRO A 704 -5.94 -12.32 -6.26
C PRO A 704 -4.53 -11.81 -5.98
N TRP A 705 -4.21 -10.56 -6.34
CA TRP A 705 -2.82 -10.11 -6.48
C TRP A 705 -2.27 -9.32 -5.28
N TYR A 706 -3.00 -9.27 -4.16
CA TYR A 706 -2.68 -8.44 -2.99
C TYR A 706 -2.46 -6.97 -3.37
N GLN A 707 -3.23 -6.47 -4.35
CA GLN A 707 -3.26 -5.05 -4.70
C GLN A 707 -4.24 -4.32 -3.78
N TYR A 708 -3.91 -3.10 -3.41
CA TYR A 708 -4.70 -2.32 -2.45
C TYR A 708 -5.84 -1.58 -3.17
N SER A 709 -7.03 -1.63 -2.60
CA SER A 709 -8.04 -0.59 -2.77
C SER A 709 -7.71 0.56 -1.83
N GLU A 710 -8.00 1.78 -2.26
CA GLU A 710 -7.89 2.95 -1.38
C GLU A 710 -8.80 2.85 -0.15
N GLN A 711 -9.95 2.21 -0.30
CA GLN A 711 -11.05 2.21 0.66
C GLN A 711 -11.32 0.81 1.19
N LEU A 712 -11.89 0.72 2.41
CA LEU A 712 -12.30 -0.56 2.99
C LEU A 712 -13.36 -1.24 2.13
N ILE A 713 -14.32 -0.46 1.62
CA ILE A 713 -15.45 -0.94 0.85
C ILE A 713 -15.42 -0.34 -0.55
N ASP A 714 -15.52 -1.19 -1.57
CA ASP A 714 -15.46 -0.74 -2.96
C ASP A 714 -16.81 -0.21 -3.49
N ASN A 715 -17.92 -0.52 -2.81
CA ASN A 715 -19.25 -0.02 -3.14
C ASN A 715 -19.38 1.45 -2.73
N VAL A 716 -19.58 2.31 -3.73
CA VAL A 716 -19.72 3.76 -3.57
C VAL A 716 -20.90 4.17 -2.68
N GLU A 717 -22.03 3.45 -2.74
CA GLU A 717 -23.21 3.76 -1.92
C GLU A 717 -22.96 3.48 -0.43
N GLU A 718 -22.03 2.58 -0.13
CA GLU A 718 -21.69 2.14 1.22
C GLU A 718 -20.42 2.84 1.76
N ASN A 719 -19.56 3.36 0.86
CA ASN A 719 -18.27 3.94 1.19
C ASN A 719 -18.22 5.46 0.91
N GLY A 720 -19.14 6.21 1.53
CA GLY A 720 -19.08 7.68 1.55
C GLY A 720 -19.33 8.38 0.21
N GLY A 721 -19.73 7.65 -0.85
CA GLY A 721 -20.03 8.24 -2.15
C GLY A 721 -18.82 8.44 -3.07
N THR A 722 -17.68 7.82 -2.77
CA THR A 722 -16.45 7.94 -3.57
C THR A 722 -16.03 6.62 -4.20
N HIS A 723 -15.70 6.65 -5.50
CA HIS A 723 -15.09 5.50 -6.18
C HIS A 723 -13.64 5.33 -5.73
N PRO A 724 -13.24 4.16 -5.20
CA PRO A 724 -11.87 3.97 -4.71
C PRO A 724 -10.86 3.99 -5.86
N ALA A 725 -9.69 4.55 -5.59
CA ALA A 725 -8.51 4.35 -6.42
C ALA A 725 -8.00 2.90 -6.34
N PHE A 726 -7.52 2.39 -7.49
CA PHE A 726 -6.95 1.04 -7.59
C PHE A 726 -5.98 0.93 -8.78
N PRO A 727 -4.86 0.18 -8.65
CA PRO A 727 -4.27 -0.26 -7.39
C PRO A 727 -3.75 0.94 -6.60
N PHE A 728 -3.94 1.01 -5.28
CA PHE A 728 -3.56 2.16 -4.46
C PHE A 728 -2.18 1.95 -3.82
N LEU A 729 -1.12 2.44 -4.47
CA LEU A 729 0.27 2.21 -4.04
C LEU A 729 0.62 2.92 -2.73
N THR A 730 -0.11 3.98 -2.38
CA THR A 730 0.08 4.70 -1.12
C THR A 730 -0.15 3.79 0.09
N GLY A 731 -1.20 2.95 0.06
CA GLY A 731 -1.45 1.93 1.09
C GLY A 731 -0.32 0.90 1.18
N MET A 732 0.13 0.39 0.02
CA MET A 732 1.28 -0.53 -0.04
C MET A 732 2.54 0.09 0.59
N GLY A 733 2.78 1.37 0.32
CA GLY A 733 3.87 2.15 0.91
C GLY A 733 3.77 2.27 2.43
N GLY A 734 2.58 2.63 2.93
CA GLY A 734 2.29 2.71 4.36
C GLY A 734 2.59 1.41 5.10
N THR A 735 1.97 0.29 4.69
CA THR A 735 2.19 -1.02 5.31
C THR A 735 3.65 -1.45 5.24
N ASN A 736 4.35 -1.15 4.13
CA ASN A 736 5.76 -1.48 3.95
C ASN A 736 6.70 -0.74 4.93
N ARG A 737 6.23 0.27 5.67
CA ARG A 737 6.98 0.97 6.71
C ARG A 737 6.91 0.26 8.07
N VAL A 738 5.84 -0.48 8.37
CA VAL A 738 5.52 -0.92 9.74
C VAL A 738 6.61 -1.82 10.34
N GLY A 739 7.19 -2.74 9.56
CA GLY A 739 8.28 -3.60 10.04
C GLY A 739 9.48 -2.79 10.57
N ILE A 740 10.04 -1.92 9.74
CA ILE A 740 11.26 -1.16 10.06
C ILE A 740 11.00 0.02 11.01
N PHE A 741 9.98 0.84 10.74
CA PHE A 741 9.73 2.05 11.54
C PHE A 741 8.89 1.76 12.79
N GLY A 742 8.04 0.73 12.74
CA GLY A 742 7.23 0.27 13.87
C GLY A 742 8.01 -0.72 14.74
N TYR A 743 8.10 -1.98 14.32
CA TYR A 743 8.60 -3.08 15.18
C TYR A 743 10.08 -2.95 15.57
N LEU A 744 10.96 -2.61 14.62
CA LEU A 744 12.34 -2.27 14.95
C LEU A 744 12.45 -0.91 15.65
N GLY A 745 11.48 -0.01 15.40
CA GLY A 745 11.45 1.34 15.95
C GLY A 745 12.56 2.23 15.39
N LEU A 746 12.90 2.07 14.10
CA LEU A 746 13.99 2.82 13.47
C LEU A 746 13.71 4.32 13.46
N GLY A 747 14.54 5.10 14.15
CA GLY A 747 14.59 6.55 14.07
C GLY A 747 15.70 7.02 13.13
N LEU A 748 15.36 7.85 12.15
CA LEU A 748 16.33 8.41 11.20
C LEU A 748 17.00 9.66 11.77
N TYR A 749 18.15 9.48 12.40
CA TYR A 749 19.02 10.58 12.83
C TYR A 749 20.32 10.58 12.03
N TYR A 750 20.86 11.78 11.78
CA TYR A 750 22.05 11.91 10.95
C TYR A 750 23.35 11.58 11.71
N ASP A 751 23.37 11.67 13.04
CA ASP A 751 24.57 11.47 13.84
C ASP A 751 24.64 10.08 14.49
N ARG A 752 23.54 9.33 14.47
CA ARG A 752 23.40 8.01 15.09
C ARG A 752 22.29 7.18 14.44
N LEU A 753 22.39 5.86 14.59
CA LEU A 753 21.31 4.92 14.32
C LEU A 753 20.46 4.77 15.58
N ASP A 754 19.22 5.26 15.57
CA ASP A 754 18.31 5.12 16.72
C ASP A 754 17.32 3.97 16.48
N ILE A 755 17.15 3.07 17.46
CA ILE A 755 16.12 2.01 17.40
C ILE A 755 15.39 1.88 18.74
N ASP A 756 14.17 1.36 18.75
CA ASP A 756 13.40 1.10 19.99
C ASP A 756 12.55 -0.18 19.88
N PRO A 757 13.22 -1.34 19.76
CA PRO A 757 12.58 -2.54 19.24
C PRO A 757 11.56 -3.13 20.21
N THR A 758 10.40 -3.49 19.67
CA THR A 758 9.41 -4.31 20.34
C THR A 758 8.58 -5.05 19.30
N LEU A 759 8.42 -6.34 19.54
CA LEU A 759 7.74 -7.25 18.64
C LEU A 759 6.45 -7.71 19.31
N PRO A 760 5.27 -7.54 18.68
CA PRO A 760 4.02 -8.02 19.24
C PRO A 760 4.07 -9.54 19.49
N PRO A 761 3.41 -10.08 20.53
CA PRO A 761 3.42 -11.51 20.84
C PRO A 761 2.95 -12.42 19.70
N GLN A 762 2.15 -11.91 18.77
CA GLN A 762 1.66 -12.60 17.58
C GLN A 762 2.77 -12.88 16.57
N ILE A 763 3.84 -12.07 16.57
CA ILE A 763 5.01 -12.23 15.71
C ILE A 763 6.16 -12.79 16.57
N PRO A 764 6.38 -14.11 16.60
CA PRO A 764 7.40 -14.72 17.48
C PRO A 764 8.83 -14.44 17.03
N TYR A 765 9.04 -14.19 15.74
CA TYR A 765 10.33 -13.90 15.13
C TYR A 765 10.14 -13.05 13.87
N LEU A 766 11.06 -12.10 13.65
CA LEU A 766 11.11 -11.28 12.45
C LEU A 766 12.58 -11.03 12.07
N ASN A 767 12.95 -11.41 10.85
CA ASN A 767 14.19 -10.97 10.22
C ASN A 767 13.86 -9.78 9.31
N TYR A 768 14.36 -8.61 9.65
CA TYR A 768 14.06 -7.41 8.88
C TYR A 768 14.87 -7.40 7.60
N ARG A 769 14.32 -6.75 6.57
CA ARG A 769 15.08 -6.40 5.37
C ARG A 769 16.38 -5.69 5.73
N THR A 770 17.41 -5.91 4.93
CA THR A 770 18.62 -5.10 4.90
C THR A 770 18.23 -3.64 4.69
N PHE A 771 18.68 -2.78 5.59
CA PHE A 771 18.45 -1.34 5.51
C PHE A 771 19.76 -0.57 5.64
N TYR A 772 19.78 0.67 5.17
CA TYR A 772 20.98 1.50 5.12
C TYR A 772 20.91 2.68 6.08
N TRP A 773 22.02 2.94 6.75
CA TRP A 773 22.25 4.17 7.50
C TRP A 773 23.63 4.72 7.12
N MET A 774 23.68 5.99 6.71
CA MET A 774 24.86 6.66 6.15
C MET A 774 25.56 5.87 5.04
N GLY A 775 24.78 5.13 4.26
CA GLY A 775 25.20 4.25 3.17
C GLY A 775 25.79 2.91 3.58
N HIS A 776 25.74 2.56 4.87
CA HIS A 776 26.19 1.27 5.39
C HIS A 776 24.99 0.34 5.63
N GLY A 777 25.02 -0.84 5.02
CA GLY A 777 23.97 -1.85 5.16
C GLY A 777 24.01 -2.53 6.52
N ILE A 778 22.83 -2.71 7.09
CA ILE A 778 22.58 -3.27 8.41
C ILE A 778 21.48 -4.32 8.27
N ASN A 779 21.66 -5.45 8.94
CA ASN A 779 20.59 -6.41 9.16
C ASN A 779 20.18 -6.40 10.63
N ALA A 780 18.89 -6.64 10.87
CA ALA A 780 18.32 -6.81 12.18
C ALA A 780 17.53 -8.11 12.24
N THR A 781 17.54 -8.79 13.39
CA THR A 781 16.65 -9.92 13.68
C THR A 781 16.07 -9.78 15.08
N SER A 782 14.75 -9.87 15.22
CA SER A 782 14.06 -9.79 16.51
C SER A 782 13.38 -11.12 16.85
N ASN A 783 13.46 -11.48 18.13
CA ASN A 783 12.48 -12.37 18.77
C ASN A 783 11.69 -11.56 19.82
N SER A 784 10.87 -12.21 20.64
CA SER A 784 10.07 -11.51 21.67
C SER A 784 10.88 -10.74 22.72
N THR A 785 12.14 -11.13 22.97
CA THR A 785 12.94 -10.59 24.09
C THR A 785 14.14 -9.77 23.67
N HIS A 786 14.71 -10.03 22.49
CA HIS A 786 15.94 -9.41 22.04
C HIS A 786 15.94 -9.17 20.52
N THR A 787 16.68 -8.16 20.12
CA THR A 787 17.01 -7.81 18.74
C THR A 787 18.52 -7.86 18.55
N THR A 788 18.97 -8.54 17.50
CA THR A 788 20.37 -8.55 17.10
C THR A 788 20.55 -7.61 15.92
N LEU A 789 21.45 -6.64 16.04
CA LEU A 789 21.88 -5.79 14.92
C LEU A 789 23.26 -6.23 14.45
N ALA A 790 23.42 -6.37 13.14
CA ALA A 790 24.69 -6.70 12.51
C ALA A 790 24.97 -5.72 11.37
N ARG A 791 26.19 -5.16 11.37
CA ARG A 791 26.71 -4.43 10.23
C ARG A 791 27.10 -5.42 9.14
N LEU A 792 26.63 -5.20 7.92
CA LEU A 792 26.89 -6.11 6.82
C LEU A 792 28.25 -5.85 6.15
N PRO A 793 28.85 -6.85 5.47
CA PRO A 793 30.14 -6.73 4.83
C PRO A 793 30.20 -5.59 3.80
N ARG A 794 31.25 -4.78 3.88
CA ARG A 794 31.42 -3.57 3.07
C ARG A 794 31.43 -3.83 1.57
N GLU A 795 31.98 -4.97 1.14
CA GLU A 795 32.17 -5.29 -0.28
C GLU A 795 30.83 -5.40 -1.03
N ASN A 796 29.77 -5.77 -0.32
CA ASN A 796 28.46 -6.06 -0.91
C ASN A 796 27.36 -5.10 -0.46
N TYR A 797 27.48 -4.51 0.74
CA TYR A 797 26.39 -3.76 1.39
C TYR A 797 26.79 -2.33 1.76
N THR A 798 27.68 -1.71 1.00
CA THR A 798 28.02 -0.29 1.17
C THR A 798 27.72 0.47 -0.12
N LEU A 799 26.91 1.53 0.00
CA LEU A 799 26.56 2.36 -1.15
C LEU A 799 27.78 3.16 -1.64
N PRO A 800 27.85 3.51 -2.94
CA PRO A 800 28.92 4.37 -3.46
C PRO A 800 29.03 5.73 -2.77
N SER A 801 27.91 6.25 -2.26
CA SER A 801 27.79 7.53 -1.55
C SER A 801 28.02 7.42 -0.03
N ALA A 802 28.37 6.24 0.49
CA ALA A 802 28.42 6.02 1.92
C ALA A 802 29.40 6.96 2.63
N ASN A 803 29.02 7.41 3.83
CA ASN A 803 29.87 8.29 4.62
C ASN A 803 31.15 7.55 5.04
N ALA A 804 32.29 8.04 4.56
CA ALA A 804 33.58 7.40 4.74
C ALA A 804 34.04 7.36 6.20
N THR A 805 33.48 8.20 7.08
CA THR A 805 33.80 8.24 8.51
C THR A 805 33.62 6.88 9.17
N TYR A 806 32.58 6.15 8.78
CA TYR A 806 32.24 4.87 9.39
C TYR A 806 32.94 3.68 8.72
N PHE A 807 33.80 3.87 7.70
CA PHE A 807 34.59 2.74 7.17
C PHE A 807 35.50 2.12 8.22
N ASP A 808 36.08 2.94 9.09
CA ASP A 808 37.05 2.50 10.10
C ASP A 808 36.54 2.74 11.53
N LYS A 809 35.34 3.31 11.69
CA LYS A 809 34.72 3.61 12.99
C LYS A 809 33.41 2.84 13.17
N PRO A 810 33.08 2.47 14.41
CA PRO A 810 31.77 1.88 14.69
C PRO A 810 30.65 2.90 14.44
N ILE A 811 29.46 2.40 14.09
CA ILE A 811 28.24 3.19 13.98
C ILE A 811 27.69 3.42 15.40
N PRO A 812 27.47 4.67 15.82
CA PRO A 812 26.79 4.97 17.09
C PRO A 812 25.34 4.50 17.02
N VAL A 813 24.93 3.68 17.98
CA VAL A 813 23.55 3.19 18.08
C VAL A 813 22.94 3.69 19.38
N THR A 814 21.77 4.32 19.33
CA THR A 814 21.01 4.73 20.51
C THR A 814 19.69 4.00 20.61
N ILE A 815 19.22 3.79 21.85
CA ILE A 815 17.98 3.06 22.13
C ILE A 815 16.94 4.02 22.68
N GLY A 816 15.75 4.06 22.07
CA GLY A 816 14.55 4.69 22.64
C GLY A 816 14.65 6.20 22.89
N THR A 817 15.47 6.93 22.12
CA THR A 817 15.70 8.36 22.38
C THR A 817 14.50 9.23 21.98
N ARG A 818 13.77 8.85 20.91
CA ARG A 818 12.53 9.53 20.49
C ARG A 818 11.48 9.60 21.60
N SER A 819 11.25 8.47 22.27
CA SER A 819 10.27 8.34 23.36
C SER A 819 10.80 8.85 24.71
N GLY A 820 12.07 9.26 24.78
CA GLY A 820 12.73 9.68 26.01
C GLY A 820 12.83 8.58 27.09
N ARG A 821 12.61 7.32 26.72
CA ARG A 821 12.55 6.18 27.65
C ARG A 821 13.90 5.60 28.00
N ASP A 822 14.81 5.60 27.04
CA ASP A 822 16.18 5.15 27.18
C ASP A 822 17.10 6.12 26.43
N ASN A 823 18.37 6.14 26.80
CA ASN A 823 19.41 6.88 26.13
C ASN A 823 20.74 6.13 26.18
N THR A 824 20.67 4.79 26.27
CA THR A 824 21.83 3.92 26.22
C THR A 824 22.44 3.99 24.83
N THR A 825 23.77 4.12 24.77
CA THR A 825 24.54 4.17 23.53
C THR A 825 25.40 2.93 23.39
N TYR A 826 25.36 2.32 22.19
CA TYR A 826 26.19 1.21 21.76
C TYR A 826 27.07 1.63 20.57
N GLU A 827 28.08 0.83 20.28
CA GLU A 827 28.95 0.97 19.11
C GLU A 827 28.82 -0.29 18.25
N LEU A 828 28.23 -0.16 17.05
CA LEU A 828 28.10 -1.25 16.09
C LEU A 828 29.36 -1.30 15.20
N GLY A 829 30.30 -2.17 15.56
CA GLY A 829 31.49 -2.50 14.78
C GLY A 829 31.26 -3.72 13.86
N ASP A 830 32.27 -4.58 13.75
CA ASP A 830 32.19 -5.81 12.93
C ASP A 830 31.42 -6.94 13.65
N GLU A 831 31.36 -6.90 14.98
CA GLU A 831 30.63 -7.88 15.78
C GLU A 831 29.18 -7.39 16.01
N PRO A 832 28.18 -8.28 15.87
CA PRO A 832 26.79 -7.94 16.15
C PRO A 832 26.58 -7.51 17.60
N ILE A 833 25.61 -6.61 17.82
CA ILE A 833 25.14 -6.23 19.15
C ILE A 833 23.77 -6.85 19.40
N VAL A 834 23.52 -7.25 20.65
CA VAL A 834 22.22 -7.79 21.08
C VAL A 834 21.60 -6.82 22.07
N ILE A 835 20.41 -6.34 21.72
CA ILE A 835 19.64 -5.33 22.45
C ILE A 835 18.40 -6.00 23.00
N ARG A 836 18.00 -5.63 24.22
CA ARG A 836 16.77 -6.14 24.83
C ARG A 836 15.57 -5.37 24.29
N ASN A 837 14.53 -6.09 23.89
CA ASN A 837 13.29 -5.50 23.41
C ASN A 837 12.44 -4.98 24.56
N ARG A 838 11.58 -3.99 24.30
CA ARG A 838 10.53 -3.60 25.25
C ARG A 838 9.52 -4.73 25.37
N ALA A 839 9.19 -5.09 26.60
CA ALA A 839 8.20 -6.14 26.91
C ALA A 839 6.77 -5.56 26.97
N MET A 840 6.37 -4.81 25.94
CA MET A 840 5.05 -4.15 25.90
C MET A 840 3.91 -5.18 25.97
N GLY A 841 3.98 -6.24 25.17
CA GLY A 841 2.97 -7.31 25.14
C GLY A 841 2.85 -8.12 26.44
N GLU A 842 3.86 -8.07 27.31
CA GLU A 842 3.81 -8.72 28.63
C GLU A 842 3.25 -7.78 29.72
N THR A 843 3.22 -6.47 29.47
CA THR A 843 2.69 -5.49 30.41
C THR A 843 1.17 -5.48 30.28
N LEU A 844 0.47 -5.82 31.37
CA LEU A 844 -0.99 -5.87 31.38
C LEU A 844 -1.59 -4.48 31.60
N THR A 845 -2.49 -4.05 30.71
CA THR A 845 -3.27 -2.81 30.87
C THR A 845 -4.17 -2.91 32.10
N VAL A 846 -4.84 -4.04 32.28
CA VAL A 846 -5.62 -4.37 33.48
C VAL A 846 -4.85 -5.43 34.29
N GLY A 847 -4.47 -5.09 35.53
CA GLY A 847 -3.75 -6.00 36.42
C GLY A 847 -4.48 -7.34 36.59
N GLY A 848 -3.75 -8.44 36.40
CA GLY A 848 -4.31 -9.80 36.49
C GLY A 848 -5.17 -10.24 35.29
N ASN A 849 -5.24 -9.46 34.20
CA ASN A 849 -5.93 -9.87 32.97
C ASN A 849 -5.26 -11.10 32.33
N ILE A 850 -6.00 -12.20 32.21
CA ILE A 850 -5.51 -13.44 31.60
C ILE A 850 -5.74 -13.52 30.09
N LEU A 851 -6.47 -12.56 29.50
CA LEU A 851 -6.85 -12.58 28.08
C LEU A 851 -5.91 -11.83 27.16
N GLN A 852 -5.19 -10.81 27.67
CA GLN A 852 -4.49 -9.84 26.84
C GLN A 852 -3.49 -10.51 25.88
N CYS A 853 -3.58 -10.18 24.59
CA CYS A 853 -2.71 -10.65 23.51
C CYS A 853 -2.61 -12.17 23.37
N LYS A 854 -3.64 -12.91 23.81
CA LYS A 854 -3.73 -14.36 23.65
C LYS A 854 -4.26 -14.75 22.28
N ALA A 855 -4.05 -16.02 21.92
CA ALA A 855 -4.52 -16.58 20.67
C ALA A 855 -6.05 -16.62 20.64
N LEU A 856 -6.62 -16.19 19.51
CA LEU A 856 -8.06 -16.25 19.26
C LEU A 856 -8.38 -17.41 18.34
N LEU A 857 -9.54 -18.02 18.57
CA LEU A 857 -10.14 -18.90 17.58
C LEU A 857 -10.97 -18.04 16.60
N PRO A 858 -11.02 -18.42 15.31
CA PRO A 858 -11.84 -17.69 14.34
C PRO A 858 -13.30 -17.63 14.80
N PRO A 859 -13.93 -16.45 14.79
CA PRO A 859 -15.29 -16.30 15.26
C PRO A 859 -16.26 -17.07 14.35
N PRO A 860 -17.35 -17.64 14.88
CA PRO A 860 -18.35 -18.32 14.06
C PRO A 860 -19.21 -17.34 13.24
N GLN A 861 -19.13 -16.04 13.52
CA GLN A 861 -19.80 -14.95 12.81
C GLN A 861 -18.76 -13.98 12.23
N GLY A 862 -19.10 -13.29 11.14
CA GLY A 862 -18.27 -12.25 10.55
C GLY A 862 -18.15 -10.99 11.41
N ASN A 863 -17.13 -10.19 11.14
CA ASN A 863 -16.91 -8.86 11.70
C ASN A 863 -17.06 -7.79 10.62
N LYS A 864 -17.23 -6.54 11.03
CA LYS A 864 -17.10 -5.40 10.11
C LYS A 864 -15.65 -5.30 9.61
N PRO A 865 -15.42 -4.84 8.36
CA PRO A 865 -14.07 -4.66 7.82
C PRO A 865 -13.17 -3.84 8.75
N GLY A 866 -12.01 -4.39 9.08
CA GLY A 866 -11.02 -3.72 9.94
C GLY A 866 -11.38 -3.67 11.43
N GLN A 867 -12.50 -4.27 11.85
CA GLN A 867 -12.95 -4.32 13.25
C GLN A 867 -12.68 -5.72 13.83
N PHE A 868 -11.40 -6.08 13.96
CA PHE A 868 -10.98 -7.46 14.21
C PHE A 868 -11.24 -7.94 15.65
N PRO A 869 -11.48 -9.25 15.85
CA PRO A 869 -11.58 -9.84 17.19
C PRO A 869 -10.39 -9.56 18.11
N ILE A 870 -9.15 -9.51 17.57
CA ILE A 870 -7.95 -9.24 18.39
C ILE A 870 -7.99 -7.91 19.11
N ALA A 871 -8.66 -6.91 18.53
CA ALA A 871 -8.83 -5.60 19.14
C ALA A 871 -9.48 -5.66 20.52
N ALA A 872 -10.41 -6.61 20.75
CA ALA A 872 -11.09 -6.73 22.05
C ALA A 872 -10.18 -7.24 23.19
N ILE A 873 -8.95 -7.65 22.91
CA ILE A 873 -8.01 -8.17 23.92
C ILE A 873 -6.58 -7.67 23.68
N ASP A 874 -6.38 -6.62 22.89
CA ASP A 874 -5.04 -6.13 22.55
C ASP A 874 -4.48 -5.18 23.61
N GLY A 875 -5.26 -4.84 24.64
CA GLY A 875 -4.85 -3.97 25.73
C GLY A 875 -4.97 -2.48 25.43
N ALA A 876 -5.58 -2.09 24.30
CA ALA A 876 -5.86 -0.70 23.97
C ALA A 876 -7.37 -0.40 23.99
N ALA A 877 -7.73 0.82 24.38
CA ALA A 877 -9.12 1.28 24.29
C ALA A 877 -9.47 1.85 22.90
N SER A 878 -8.45 2.10 22.08
CA SER A 878 -8.53 2.83 20.82
C SER A 878 -8.82 1.95 19.60
N THR A 879 -8.57 0.65 19.70
CA THR A 879 -8.99 -0.37 18.74
C THR A 879 -10.34 -0.98 19.17
N LYS A 880 -11.07 -1.62 18.25
CA LYS A 880 -12.33 -2.28 18.60
C LYS A 880 -12.67 -3.45 17.68
N TRP A 881 -13.25 -4.49 18.26
CA TRP A 881 -13.94 -5.55 17.54
C TRP A 881 -15.40 -5.13 17.32
N GLN A 882 -15.94 -5.41 16.14
CA GLN A 882 -17.36 -5.20 15.85
C GLN A 882 -17.92 -6.36 15.01
N PRO A 883 -18.87 -7.15 15.53
CA PRO A 883 -19.57 -8.14 14.73
C PRO A 883 -20.39 -7.50 13.61
N GLU A 884 -20.56 -8.24 12.51
CA GLU A 884 -21.30 -7.77 11.34
C GLU A 884 -22.76 -7.45 11.65
N LEU A 885 -23.43 -8.26 12.49
CA LEU A 885 -24.88 -8.22 12.69
C LEU A 885 -25.26 -8.00 14.16
N ALA A 886 -26.24 -7.12 14.40
CA ALA A 886 -26.82 -6.85 15.72
C ALA A 886 -27.84 -7.90 16.18
N ASN A 887 -28.51 -8.57 15.24
CA ASN A 887 -29.69 -9.40 15.54
C ASN A 887 -29.36 -10.83 16.01
N THR A 888 -28.10 -11.23 15.95
CA THR A 888 -27.60 -12.53 16.42
C THR A 888 -26.60 -12.32 17.55
N THR A 889 -26.45 -13.34 18.42
CA THR A 889 -25.32 -13.35 19.35
C THR A 889 -24.06 -13.74 18.59
N SER A 890 -23.03 -12.89 18.68
CA SER A 890 -21.72 -13.12 18.09
C SER A 890 -20.71 -13.45 19.17
N TYR A 891 -19.90 -14.49 18.95
CA TYR A 891 -18.96 -14.98 19.96
C TYR A 891 -17.51 -14.75 19.57
N LEU A 892 -16.75 -14.20 20.51
CA LEU A 892 -15.29 -14.17 20.49
C LEU A 892 -14.77 -15.24 21.45
N THR A 893 -13.78 -16.02 21.01
CA THR A 893 -13.21 -17.13 21.80
C THR A 893 -11.69 -17.02 21.91
N VAL A 894 -11.19 -16.96 23.14
CA VAL A 894 -9.76 -16.91 23.48
C VAL A 894 -9.28 -18.29 23.93
N ASP A 895 -8.18 -18.79 23.36
CA ASP A 895 -7.48 -19.99 23.83
C ASP A 895 -6.42 -19.60 24.87
N LEU A 896 -6.67 -19.96 26.13
CA LEU A 896 -5.78 -19.75 27.28
C LEU A 896 -4.72 -20.85 27.42
N GLY A 897 -4.78 -21.88 26.56
CA GLY A 897 -3.92 -23.04 26.60
C GLY A 897 -4.38 -24.10 27.62
N THR A 898 -3.70 -25.24 27.62
CA THR A 898 -4.07 -26.41 28.44
C THR A 898 -3.24 -26.55 29.72
N SER A 899 -2.26 -25.67 29.95
CA SER A 899 -1.25 -25.85 30.99
C SER A 899 -1.59 -25.18 32.33
N SER A 900 -2.46 -24.18 32.35
CA SER A 900 -2.77 -23.42 33.56
C SER A 900 -4.20 -22.87 33.50
N PHE A 901 -4.94 -23.06 34.59
CA PHE A 901 -6.26 -22.49 34.79
C PHE A 901 -6.20 -21.50 35.95
N TYR A 902 -6.94 -20.41 35.83
CA TYR A 902 -6.88 -19.29 36.76
C TYR A 902 -8.24 -19.09 37.41
N PRO A 903 -8.32 -18.90 38.75
CA PRO A 903 -9.56 -18.49 39.39
C PRO A 903 -9.83 -17.03 39.00
N VAL A 904 -10.95 -16.76 38.33
CA VAL A 904 -11.38 -15.41 37.92
C VAL A 904 -12.45 -14.92 38.88
N ASN A 905 -12.32 -13.70 39.41
CA ASN A 905 -13.30 -13.11 40.32
C ASN A 905 -13.94 -11.81 39.78
N LYS A 906 -13.42 -11.26 38.68
CA LYS A 906 -13.90 -10.01 38.09
C LYS A 906 -13.78 -10.04 36.56
N VAL A 907 -14.82 -9.51 35.90
CA VAL A 907 -14.88 -9.27 34.45
C VAL A 907 -14.93 -7.76 34.22
N VAL A 908 -14.07 -7.25 33.34
CA VAL A 908 -14.02 -5.85 32.94
C VAL A 908 -14.23 -5.79 31.44
N MET A 909 -15.14 -4.95 30.97
CA MET A 909 -15.42 -4.76 29.56
C MET A 909 -15.47 -3.26 29.25
N ASP A 910 -14.78 -2.85 28.20
CA ASP A 910 -14.95 -1.57 27.53
C ASP A 910 -15.59 -1.83 26.16
N TRP A 911 -16.78 -1.28 25.96
CA TRP A 911 -17.60 -1.44 24.77
C TRP A 911 -17.35 -0.35 23.73
N GLY A 912 -16.47 0.62 24.00
CA GLY A 912 -16.29 1.81 23.17
C GLY A 912 -17.58 2.63 23.05
N ASN A 913 -17.84 3.16 21.85
CA ASN A 913 -18.93 4.11 21.60
C ASN A 913 -20.26 3.47 21.16
N GLN A 914 -20.28 2.17 20.81
CA GLN A 914 -21.49 1.47 20.36
C GLN A 914 -21.74 0.22 21.22
N PRO A 915 -22.16 0.36 22.49
CA PRO A 915 -22.29 -0.78 23.38
C PRO A 915 -23.33 -1.80 22.89
N PRO A 916 -23.09 -3.12 23.02
CA PRO A 916 -24.10 -4.12 22.72
C PRO A 916 -25.28 -4.03 23.70
N SER A 917 -26.42 -4.64 23.38
CA SER A 917 -27.59 -4.65 24.29
C SER A 917 -27.47 -5.71 25.40
N HIS A 918 -26.74 -6.79 25.13
CA HIS A 918 -26.62 -7.94 26.02
C HIS A 918 -25.25 -8.58 25.85
N PHE A 919 -24.69 -9.12 26.94
CA PHE A 919 -23.45 -9.88 26.93
C PHE A 919 -23.58 -11.17 27.75
N GLU A 920 -22.76 -12.16 27.40
CA GLU A 920 -22.63 -13.42 28.13
C GLU A 920 -21.20 -13.93 28.06
N VAL A 921 -20.71 -14.47 29.18
CA VAL A 921 -19.34 -14.96 29.34
C VAL A 921 -19.36 -16.41 29.79
N TYR A 922 -18.62 -17.25 29.08
CA TYR A 922 -18.52 -18.68 29.35
C TYR A 922 -17.08 -19.16 29.41
N PHE A 923 -16.85 -20.23 30.18
CA PHE A 923 -15.63 -21.03 30.15
C PHE A 923 -15.90 -22.45 29.68
N SER A 924 -15.01 -23.01 28.88
CA SER A 924 -15.05 -24.43 28.47
C SER A 924 -13.66 -25.02 28.31
N ASN A 925 -13.52 -26.34 28.21
CA ASN A 925 -12.25 -26.98 27.84
C ASN A 925 -12.24 -27.53 26.41
N SER A 926 -13.42 -27.81 25.86
CA SER A 926 -13.60 -28.52 24.58
C SER A 926 -14.80 -28.04 23.77
N THR A 927 -15.82 -27.47 24.40
CA THR A 927 -17.04 -27.02 23.70
C THR A 927 -16.87 -25.61 23.14
N LEU A 928 -17.07 -25.42 21.83
CA LEU A 928 -17.01 -24.12 21.17
C LEU A 928 -18.42 -23.57 20.88
N PRO A 929 -18.61 -22.23 20.87
CA PRO A 929 -19.91 -21.61 20.56
C PRO A 929 -20.35 -21.87 19.11
N PRO A 930 -21.66 -21.72 18.79
CA PRO A 930 -22.73 -21.16 19.63
C PRO A 930 -23.25 -22.14 20.69
N PHE A 931 -23.56 -21.63 21.88
CA PHE A 931 -24.12 -22.42 22.98
C PHE A 931 -25.65 -22.42 22.92
N GLU A 932 -26.29 -23.57 23.19
CA GLU A 932 -27.75 -23.64 23.32
C GLU A 932 -28.22 -22.91 24.60
N SER A 933 -29.42 -22.31 24.57
CA SER A 933 -30.01 -21.66 25.74
C SER A 933 -30.23 -22.69 26.86
N GLN A 934 -29.29 -22.81 27.78
CA GLN A 934 -29.38 -23.79 28.87
C GLN A 934 -30.44 -23.37 29.89
N SER A 935 -31.64 -23.93 29.75
CA SER A 935 -32.63 -23.94 30.83
C SER A 935 -32.33 -25.09 31.79
N GLY A 936 -31.50 -24.83 32.81
CA GLY A 936 -31.43 -25.63 34.04
C GLY A 936 -30.23 -26.56 34.20
N SER A 937 -29.46 -26.30 35.26
CA SER A 937 -28.74 -27.23 36.16
C SER A 937 -28.28 -28.63 35.68
N ASP A 938 -27.69 -28.78 34.50
CA ASP A 938 -26.94 -30.01 34.20
C ASP A 938 -25.49 -29.87 34.66
N SER A 939 -25.15 -30.58 35.74
CA SER A 939 -23.82 -30.58 36.36
C SER A 939 -22.75 -31.33 35.55
N ASP A 940 -23.01 -31.62 34.27
CA ASP A 940 -22.19 -32.48 33.40
C ASP A 940 -21.82 -31.79 32.07
N SER A 941 -22.12 -30.49 31.90
CA SER A 941 -21.66 -29.72 30.72
C SER A 941 -20.29 -29.09 30.94
N ASP A 942 -19.35 -29.31 30.01
CA ASP A 942 -18.02 -28.68 29.96
C ASP A 942 -18.08 -27.13 29.92
N VAL A 943 -19.23 -26.57 29.54
CA VAL A 943 -19.52 -25.13 29.51
C VAL A 943 -19.98 -24.65 30.87
N ARG A 944 -19.30 -23.63 31.40
CA ARG A 944 -19.60 -22.95 32.67
C ARG A 944 -20.04 -21.51 32.39
N ASN A 945 -21.24 -21.14 32.80
CA ASN A 945 -21.70 -19.74 32.76
C ASN A 945 -20.97 -18.94 33.85
N VAL A 946 -20.30 -17.86 33.45
CA VAL A 946 -19.50 -17.00 34.32
C VAL A 946 -20.30 -15.75 34.71
N ALA A 947 -20.82 -15.03 33.71
CA ALA A 947 -21.64 -13.84 33.87
C ALA A 947 -22.48 -13.63 32.61
N ALA A 948 -23.70 -13.11 32.77
CA ALA A 948 -24.51 -12.65 31.65
C ALA A 948 -25.44 -11.54 32.13
N GLY A 949 -25.79 -10.61 31.24
CA GLY A 949 -26.66 -9.50 31.59
C GLY A 949 -26.89 -8.51 30.46
N ASP A 950 -27.86 -7.63 30.67
CA ASP A 950 -28.08 -6.49 29.79
C ASP A 950 -27.03 -5.41 30.08
N VAL A 951 -26.58 -4.72 29.04
CA VAL A 951 -25.56 -3.67 29.17
C VAL A 951 -26.24 -2.34 29.49
N GLU A 952 -25.77 -1.67 30.54
CA GLU A 952 -26.14 -0.29 30.84
C GLU A 952 -25.10 0.68 30.25
N ILE A 953 -25.58 1.78 29.67
CA ILE A 953 -24.71 2.82 29.11
C ILE A 953 -24.10 3.62 30.27
N SER A 954 -22.82 3.38 30.59
CA SER A 954 -22.12 4.03 31.69
C SER A 954 -21.75 5.49 31.40
N ALA A 955 -21.61 5.84 30.11
CA ALA A 955 -21.31 7.18 29.64
C ALA A 955 -22.42 7.64 28.68
N PRO A 956 -23.62 7.97 29.19
CA PRO A 956 -24.75 8.36 28.34
C PRO A 956 -24.43 9.61 27.54
N TRP A 957 -24.85 9.61 26.27
CA TRP A 957 -24.69 10.76 25.40
C TRP A 957 -25.39 11.99 26.00
N ASP A 958 -24.65 13.10 26.08
CA ASP A 958 -25.16 14.38 26.55
C ASP A 958 -24.90 15.45 25.47
N PRO A 959 -25.95 16.05 24.88
CA PRO A 959 -25.81 17.05 23.82
C PRO A 959 -25.00 18.26 24.24
N VAL A 960 -24.99 18.61 25.54
CA VAL A 960 -24.27 19.79 26.04
C VAL A 960 -22.78 19.51 26.06
N THR A 961 -22.37 18.31 26.46
CA THR A 961 -20.96 17.94 26.58
C THR A 961 -20.39 17.21 25.37
N ALA A 962 -21.21 16.82 24.40
CA ALA A 962 -20.77 16.19 23.14
C ALA A 962 -19.80 17.07 22.31
N TYR A 963 -19.88 18.39 22.47
CA TYR A 963 -18.97 19.34 21.83
C TYR A 963 -17.70 19.62 22.63
N GLU A 964 -17.57 19.09 23.86
CA GLU A 964 -16.37 19.26 24.66
C GLU A 964 -15.31 18.24 24.23
N ILE A 965 -14.08 18.71 23.98
CA ILE A 965 -12.93 17.83 23.81
C ILE A 965 -12.57 17.26 25.18
N LYS A 966 -12.58 15.94 25.29
CA LYS A 966 -12.27 15.18 26.50
C LYS A 966 -11.34 14.04 26.16
N THR A 967 -10.65 13.55 27.18
CA THR A 967 -9.93 12.28 27.10
C THR A 967 -10.92 11.18 26.69
N TYR A 968 -10.51 10.30 25.80
CA TYR A 968 -11.36 9.21 25.34
C TYR A 968 -11.68 8.25 26.50
N ILE A 969 -12.97 7.98 26.68
CA ILE A 969 -13.51 7.04 27.68
C ILE A 969 -14.66 6.29 27.01
N GLY A 970 -14.55 4.97 26.87
CA GLY A 970 -15.62 4.14 26.32
C GLY A 970 -16.70 3.78 27.36
N ASN A 971 -17.75 3.11 26.90
CA ASN A 971 -18.79 2.58 27.80
C ASN A 971 -18.29 1.32 28.50
N GLN A 972 -18.39 1.24 29.81
CA GLN A 972 -17.77 0.18 30.60
C GLN A 972 -18.76 -0.62 31.43
N THR A 973 -18.58 -1.94 31.44
CA THR A 973 -19.28 -2.85 32.36
C THR A 973 -18.25 -3.57 33.23
N ASN A 974 -18.42 -3.47 34.55
CA ASN A 974 -17.59 -4.15 35.53
C ASN A 974 -18.45 -5.13 36.34
N VAL A 975 -18.13 -6.43 36.25
CA VAL A 975 -18.84 -7.49 36.98
C VAL A 975 -17.92 -8.08 38.04
N SER A 976 -18.32 -8.01 39.31
CA SER A 976 -17.69 -8.78 40.39
C SER A 976 -18.46 -10.08 40.60
N LEU A 977 -17.77 -11.21 40.55
CA LEU A 977 -18.37 -12.53 40.70
C LEU A 977 -18.55 -12.85 42.20
N GLU A 978 -19.68 -13.46 42.56
CA GLU A 978 -19.95 -13.86 43.96
C GLU A 978 -18.94 -14.89 44.50
N GLN A 979 -18.40 -15.70 43.60
CA GLN A 979 -17.35 -16.68 43.86
C GLN A 979 -16.40 -16.76 42.66
N SER A 980 -15.12 -17.05 42.91
CA SER A 980 -14.16 -17.25 41.83
C SER A 980 -14.55 -18.44 40.96
N VAL A 981 -14.56 -18.23 39.64
CA VAL A 981 -14.80 -19.28 38.65
C VAL A 981 -13.48 -19.62 37.98
N TRP A 982 -13.08 -20.88 38.01
CA TRP A 982 -11.86 -21.33 37.35
C TRP A 982 -12.01 -21.27 35.83
N SER A 983 -11.04 -20.64 35.16
CA SER A 983 -10.96 -20.63 33.71
C SER A 983 -10.88 -22.06 33.17
N GLY A 984 -11.37 -22.24 31.94
CA GLY A 984 -11.10 -23.46 31.17
C GLY A 984 -9.92 -23.24 30.23
N ARG A 985 -9.79 -24.11 29.24
CA ARG A 985 -8.92 -23.84 28.08
C ARG A 985 -9.41 -22.63 27.31
N TYR A 986 -10.73 -22.51 27.14
CA TYR A 986 -11.34 -21.44 26.36
C TYR A 986 -12.13 -20.50 27.24
N ALA A 987 -12.04 -19.22 26.92
CA ALA A 987 -12.93 -18.17 27.39
C ALA A 987 -13.73 -17.62 26.22
N HIS A 988 -15.04 -17.44 26.41
CA HIS A 988 -15.95 -16.97 25.38
C HIS A 988 -16.68 -15.71 25.83
N LEU A 989 -16.74 -14.71 24.96
CA LEU A 989 -17.58 -13.54 25.09
C LEU A 989 -18.63 -13.56 23.97
N GLY A 990 -19.90 -13.74 24.32
CA GLY A 990 -21.04 -13.55 23.44
C GLY A 990 -21.61 -12.15 23.62
N ILE A 991 -21.83 -11.42 22.52
CA ILE A 991 -22.51 -10.12 22.53
C ILE A 991 -23.66 -10.09 21.53
N ARG A 992 -24.74 -9.37 21.86
CA ARG A 992 -25.91 -9.22 20.99
C ARG A 992 -26.48 -7.80 21.04
N GLY A 993 -26.99 -7.34 19.90
CA GLY A 993 -27.60 -6.03 19.73
C GLY A 993 -26.59 -4.90 19.71
N ASN A 994 -27.09 -3.68 19.55
CA ASN A 994 -26.32 -2.46 19.53
C ASN A 994 -27.22 -1.33 20.06
N LEU A 995 -26.81 -0.70 21.17
CA LEU A 995 -27.56 0.36 21.85
C LEU A 995 -27.32 1.75 21.25
N PHE A 996 -26.48 1.86 20.22
CA PHE A 996 -26.22 3.13 19.54
C PHE A 996 -27.47 3.70 18.84
N ALA A 997 -28.32 2.84 18.27
CA ALA A 997 -29.57 3.25 17.62
C ALA A 997 -30.65 2.14 17.67
N GLU A 998 -31.93 2.52 17.75
CA GLU A 998 -33.07 1.57 17.84
C GLU A 998 -33.15 0.57 16.67
N ASN A 999 -32.64 0.95 15.48
CA ASN A 999 -32.65 0.13 14.27
C ASN A 999 -31.23 -0.22 13.79
N ALA A 1000 -30.24 -0.23 14.68
CA ALA A 1000 -28.87 -0.61 14.32
C ALA A 1000 -28.83 -2.02 13.71
N THR A 1001 -28.26 -2.12 12.51
CA THR A 1001 -28.03 -3.40 11.83
C THR A 1001 -26.74 -4.06 12.27
N ASP A 1002 -25.77 -3.26 12.69
CA ASP A 1002 -24.40 -3.66 12.97
C ASP A 1002 -24.25 -4.04 14.44
N GLY A 1003 -23.42 -5.05 14.73
CA GLY A 1003 -23.15 -5.51 16.10
C GLY A 1003 -22.58 -4.40 16.98
N GLY A 1004 -22.74 -4.55 18.31
CA GLY A 1004 -22.08 -3.66 19.27
C GLY A 1004 -20.56 -3.83 19.26
N THR A 1005 -19.83 -2.78 19.65
CA THR A 1005 -18.37 -2.77 19.69
C THR A 1005 -17.83 -3.32 21.02
N VAL A 1006 -16.64 -3.90 20.98
CA VAL A 1006 -15.85 -4.27 22.15
C VAL A 1006 -14.44 -3.73 21.94
N ALA A 1007 -14.07 -2.73 22.74
CA ALA A 1007 -12.73 -2.15 22.74
C ALA A 1007 -11.78 -2.99 23.60
N GLU A 1008 -12.21 -3.44 24.78
CA GLU A 1008 -11.39 -4.29 25.65
C GLU A 1008 -12.27 -5.25 26.45
N TRP A 1009 -11.81 -6.48 26.61
CA TRP A 1009 -12.39 -7.51 27.45
C TRP A 1009 -11.31 -8.15 28.29
N SER A 1010 -11.41 -7.95 29.61
CA SER A 1010 -10.45 -8.47 30.58
C SER A 1010 -11.10 -9.40 31.58
N LEU A 1011 -10.40 -10.50 31.89
CA LEU A 1011 -10.75 -11.43 32.96
C LEU A 1011 -9.67 -11.39 34.03
N VAL A 1012 -10.04 -10.92 35.21
CA VAL A 1012 -9.09 -10.64 36.29
C VAL A 1012 -8.96 -11.85 37.20
N GLN A 1013 -7.73 -12.36 37.30
CA GLN A 1013 -7.38 -13.42 38.22
C GLN A 1013 -7.55 -12.97 39.69
N GLU A 1014 -8.08 -13.86 40.53
CA GLU A 1014 -8.18 -13.66 41.97
C GLU A 1014 -6.80 -13.35 42.58
N GLY A 1015 -6.74 -12.29 43.38
CA GLY A 1015 -5.51 -11.81 44.03
C GLY A 1015 -4.90 -10.55 43.41
N TYR A 1016 -5.50 -10.01 42.34
CA TYR A 1016 -5.15 -8.74 41.71
C TYR A 1016 -6.15 -7.62 42.00
#